data_AF-G9XBT8-F1
#
_entry.id   AF-G9XBT8-F1
#
_cell.length_a   1.000
_cell.length_b   1.000
_cell.length_c   1.000
_cell.angle_alpha   90.00
_cell.angle_beta   90.00
_cell.angle_gamma   90.00
#
_symmetry.space_group_name_H-M   'P 1'
#
loop_
_entity.id
_entity.type
_entity.pdbx_description
1 polymer ?
#
loop_
_entity_poly.entity_id
_entity_poly.type
_entity_poly.pdbx_seq_one_letter_code
_entity_poly.pdbx_strand_id
1 'polypeptide(L)'
;MLYTTTQEHEAFRKKVREFAEKEVKPIAFELDQNNEFPDEVVKKMGELGIMGIPYPKEYGGAGLDVISYAIAVEELSRVDGGVGVILSAHTSLGTYPIAAFGTEEQKKKYLVPLAKGEKIGAFGLTESEAGSDAGGTETTAELDGDYYILNGGKIFITNAGKADTYIVFAVTTPGIGTKGISAFIVEKGWEGFSFGDHYDKLGIRSSQTCELIFNNVKVPKENLLGKEGQGFRIAMATLDGGRIGIASQALGIAQGAYESALAYSKQRVQFGKPIAFQQAIQFKFADMATKLRSARLLVYSAADLKEAHADYSMEAAMAKKYASDIALEVCNDALQIYGGSGYLKGMDVERFYRDAKITTIYEGTNEIMRVVIASHIIGRPPKSNKSVKSAVIQRKSVTGDRKRTIFKDGTAKEQVDALVAALKKDGYDFTVGIPLDTPIQLSERVVSAGKGIGDKKNMKLIEDLAKNAGASIGSSRPVAETLKYVPLNRYVGMSGQTFKGNLYIACGISGASQHLKGIKNATTIVAINKNGNAPIFKNCDYGIVGDLAEILPLLIKALDTGKKKDAPPMKKMKRSKPEKLAPNYKLYVCNGCGYEYNPMVGDLEGEIDPGTEFKNIPDEWTCPECGEEKSGFIELEFPYAQ
;
A
#
# COMPACT_ATOMS: atom_id res chain seq x y z
N MET A 1 29.51 -24.35 20.97
CA MET A 1 29.05 -24.96 19.70
C MET A 1 29.72 -24.25 18.54
N LEU A 2 30.11 -24.99 17.51
CA LEU A 2 30.61 -24.42 16.25
C LEU A 2 29.39 -24.14 15.36
N TYR A 3 29.17 -22.89 14.95
CA TYR A 3 28.06 -22.55 14.05
C TYR A 3 28.50 -22.62 12.59
N THR A 4 28.17 -23.73 11.92
CA THR A 4 28.54 -24.04 10.54
C THR A 4 27.37 -24.66 9.79
N THR A 5 27.16 -24.23 8.56
CA THR A 5 26.29 -24.88 7.59
C THR A 5 26.80 -26.27 7.24
N THR A 6 25.89 -27.17 6.82
CA THR A 6 26.24 -28.53 6.41
C THR A 6 26.84 -28.55 5.00
N GLN A 7 27.43 -29.68 4.59
CA GLN A 7 27.89 -29.86 3.20
C GLN A 7 26.73 -29.77 2.20
N GLU A 8 25.54 -30.23 2.58
CA GLU A 8 24.33 -30.12 1.74
C GLU A 8 23.92 -28.66 1.56
N HIS A 9 23.97 -27.85 2.63
CA HIS A 9 23.71 -26.41 2.56
C HIS A 9 24.69 -25.70 1.62
N GLU A 10 25.98 -26.02 1.69
CA GLU A 10 26.98 -25.40 0.82
C GLU A 10 26.90 -25.88 -0.64
N ALA A 11 26.54 -27.15 -0.87
CA ALA A 11 26.25 -27.65 -2.21
C ALA A 11 25.02 -26.95 -2.82
N PHE A 12 23.97 -26.76 -2.02
CA PHE A 12 22.78 -26.03 -2.43
C PHE A 12 23.09 -24.54 -2.68
N ARG A 13 23.84 -23.88 -1.80
CA ARG A 13 24.33 -22.50 -2.00
C ARG A 13 25.04 -22.35 -3.34
N LYS A 14 25.97 -23.26 -3.65
CA LYS A 14 26.71 -23.25 -4.92
C LYS A 14 25.76 -23.34 -6.12
N LYS A 15 24.79 -24.25 -6.08
CA LYS A 15 23.78 -24.41 -7.14
C LYS A 15 22.97 -23.13 -7.36
N VAL A 16 22.47 -22.50 -6.29
CA VAL A 16 21.69 -21.26 -6.41
C VAL A 16 22.56 -20.09 -6.87
N ARG A 17 23.80 -20.00 -6.38
CA ARG A 17 24.77 -18.99 -6.82
C ARG A 17 25.07 -19.09 -8.31
N GLU A 18 25.32 -20.29 -8.82
CA GLU A 18 25.56 -20.53 -10.24
C GLU A 18 24.34 -20.13 -11.09
N PHE A 19 23.13 -20.46 -10.64
CA PHE A 19 21.90 -20.00 -11.28
C PHE A 19 21.79 -18.47 -11.29
N ALA A 20 22.00 -17.81 -10.14
CA ALA A 20 21.91 -16.35 -10.02
C ALA A 20 22.93 -15.63 -10.93
N GLU A 21 24.19 -16.10 -10.97
CA GLU A 21 25.23 -15.53 -11.83
C GLU A 21 24.95 -15.74 -13.33
N LYS A 22 24.39 -16.90 -13.71
CA LYS A 22 24.17 -17.26 -15.11
C LYS A 22 22.88 -16.68 -15.68
N GLU A 23 21.79 -16.70 -14.91
CA GLU A 23 20.44 -16.44 -15.42
C GLU A 23 19.90 -15.07 -14.96
N VAL A 24 20.32 -14.57 -13.79
CA VAL A 24 19.79 -13.31 -13.22
C VAL A 24 20.70 -12.14 -13.49
N LYS A 25 22.01 -12.28 -13.20
CA LYS A 25 22.98 -11.19 -13.29
C LYS A 25 23.04 -10.51 -14.66
N PRO A 26 22.99 -11.23 -15.80
CA PRO A 26 23.08 -10.61 -17.11
C PRO A 26 21.93 -9.63 -17.41
N ILE A 27 20.77 -9.83 -16.79
CA ILE A 27 19.55 -9.05 -17.05
C ILE A 27 19.15 -8.11 -15.90
N ALA A 28 19.78 -8.21 -14.74
CA ALA A 28 19.42 -7.44 -13.54
C ALA A 28 19.43 -5.91 -13.76
N PHE A 29 20.34 -5.41 -14.60
CA PHE A 29 20.36 -3.98 -14.93
C PHE A 29 19.17 -3.55 -15.81
N GLU A 30 18.82 -4.36 -16.81
CA GLU A 30 17.68 -4.10 -17.70
C GLU A 30 16.37 -4.11 -16.91
N LEU A 31 16.17 -5.12 -16.06
CA LEU A 31 15.00 -5.24 -15.19
C LEU A 31 14.86 -4.02 -14.26
N ASP A 32 15.97 -3.57 -13.67
CA ASP A 32 15.96 -2.37 -12.81
C ASP A 32 15.61 -1.11 -13.61
N GLN A 33 16.22 -0.88 -14.77
CA GLN A 33 15.91 0.30 -15.60
C GLN A 33 14.45 0.32 -16.03
N ASN A 34 13.93 -0.81 -16.50
CA ASN A 34 12.59 -0.90 -17.07
C ASN A 34 11.48 -1.10 -16.02
N ASN A 35 11.83 -1.39 -14.76
CA ASN A 35 10.87 -1.74 -13.70
C ASN A 35 10.01 -2.96 -14.08
N GLU A 36 10.69 -4.03 -14.52
CA GLU A 36 10.08 -5.21 -15.13
C GLU A 36 10.25 -6.48 -14.30
N PHE A 37 9.20 -7.31 -14.30
CA PHE A 37 9.20 -8.60 -13.62
C PHE A 37 9.90 -9.68 -14.48
N PRO A 38 10.80 -10.51 -13.91
CA PRO A 38 11.57 -11.48 -14.68
C PRO A 38 10.84 -12.81 -14.83
N ASP A 39 9.80 -12.85 -15.68
CA ASP A 39 8.94 -14.03 -15.87
C ASP A 39 9.74 -15.32 -16.16
N GLU A 40 10.71 -15.28 -17.08
CA GLU A 40 11.52 -16.44 -17.46
C GLU A 40 12.44 -16.93 -16.33
N VAL A 41 12.98 -16.04 -15.51
CA VAL A 41 13.79 -16.42 -14.34
C VAL A 41 12.91 -17.15 -13.32
N VAL A 42 11.73 -16.60 -13.04
CA VAL A 42 10.81 -17.18 -12.05
C VAL A 42 10.31 -18.55 -12.52
N LYS A 43 10.03 -18.72 -13.81
CA LYS A 43 9.72 -20.02 -14.39
C LYS A 43 10.84 -21.04 -14.18
N LYS A 44 12.09 -20.68 -14.49
CA LYS A 44 13.27 -21.54 -14.24
C LYS A 44 13.47 -21.86 -12.76
N MET A 45 13.18 -20.91 -11.86
CA MET A 45 13.19 -21.17 -10.42
C MET A 45 12.16 -22.24 -10.02
N GLY A 46 10.98 -22.24 -10.62
CA GLY A 46 9.99 -23.31 -10.47
C GLY A 46 10.52 -24.66 -10.94
N GLU A 47 11.06 -24.73 -12.15
CA GLU A 47 11.65 -25.96 -12.74
C GLU A 47 12.80 -26.54 -11.89
N LEU A 48 13.55 -25.68 -11.18
CA LEU A 48 14.64 -26.08 -10.29
C LEU A 48 14.18 -26.46 -8.86
N GLY A 49 12.88 -26.33 -8.56
CA GLY A 49 12.32 -26.57 -7.23
C GLY A 49 12.60 -25.46 -6.21
N ILE A 50 13.09 -24.29 -6.66
CA ILE A 50 13.46 -23.17 -5.78
C ILE A 50 12.21 -22.51 -5.18
N MET A 51 11.08 -22.50 -5.90
CA MET A 51 9.84 -21.88 -5.42
C MET A 51 9.22 -22.62 -4.22
N GLY A 52 9.44 -23.95 -4.13
CA GLY A 52 8.90 -24.80 -3.07
C GLY A 52 9.91 -25.40 -2.11
N ILE A 53 11.04 -24.72 -1.84
CA ILE A 53 12.15 -25.23 -1.02
C ILE A 53 11.69 -25.91 0.29
N PRO A 54 10.95 -25.22 1.18
CA PRO A 54 10.62 -25.77 2.49
C PRO A 54 9.45 -26.77 2.48
N TYR A 55 8.77 -26.94 1.34
CA TYR A 55 7.52 -27.69 1.31
C TYR A 55 7.76 -29.18 1.08
N PRO A 56 6.97 -30.05 1.73
CA PRO A 56 7.12 -31.50 1.59
C PRO A 56 7.01 -31.99 0.15
N LYS A 57 7.75 -33.05 -0.16
CA LYS A 57 7.74 -33.70 -1.49
C LYS A 57 6.37 -34.23 -1.89
N GLU A 58 5.53 -34.63 -0.94
CA GLU A 58 4.14 -35.06 -1.20
C GLU A 58 3.27 -33.95 -1.80
N TYR A 59 3.59 -32.68 -1.54
CA TYR A 59 2.94 -31.53 -2.16
C TYR A 59 3.74 -30.98 -3.36
N GLY A 60 4.78 -31.68 -3.81
CA GLY A 60 5.63 -31.25 -4.93
C GLY A 60 6.71 -30.22 -4.59
N GLY A 61 6.97 -29.97 -3.30
CA GLY A 61 8.10 -29.14 -2.87
C GLY A 61 9.43 -29.91 -2.82
N ALA A 62 10.52 -29.20 -2.52
CA ALA A 62 11.85 -29.81 -2.46
C ALA A 62 12.10 -30.59 -1.16
N GLY A 63 11.38 -30.26 -0.09
CA GLY A 63 11.53 -30.84 1.25
C GLY A 63 12.88 -30.52 1.89
N LEU A 64 13.43 -29.34 1.62
CA LEU A 64 14.65 -28.84 2.25
C LEU A 64 14.30 -27.97 3.47
N ASP A 65 15.28 -27.67 4.30
CA ASP A 65 15.07 -26.93 5.55
C ASP A 65 14.97 -25.41 5.35
N VAL A 66 14.59 -24.71 6.42
CA VAL A 66 14.48 -23.23 6.42
C VAL A 66 15.83 -22.55 6.16
N ILE A 67 16.97 -23.15 6.55
CA ILE A 67 18.30 -22.61 6.21
C ILE A 67 18.53 -22.65 4.71
N SER A 68 18.21 -23.76 4.04
CA SER A 68 18.30 -23.85 2.58
C SER A 68 17.43 -22.77 1.91
N TYR A 69 16.23 -22.50 2.43
CA TYR A 69 15.42 -21.38 1.98
C TYR A 69 16.11 -20.02 2.17
N ALA A 70 16.66 -19.75 3.35
CA ALA A 70 17.41 -18.52 3.63
C ALA A 70 18.62 -18.34 2.69
N ILE A 71 19.36 -19.42 2.42
CA ILE A 71 20.48 -19.45 1.47
C ILE A 71 20.01 -19.09 0.05
N ALA A 72 18.88 -19.64 -0.41
CA ALA A 72 18.38 -19.32 -1.75
C ALA A 72 18.03 -17.83 -1.88
N VAL A 73 17.33 -17.27 -0.89
CA VAL A 73 16.99 -15.84 -0.87
C VAL A 73 18.24 -14.97 -0.82
N GLU A 74 19.23 -15.32 0.03
CA GLU A 74 20.53 -14.63 0.12
C GLU A 74 21.26 -14.62 -1.22
N GLU A 75 21.44 -15.77 -1.86
CA GLU A 75 22.23 -15.90 -3.09
C GLU A 75 21.56 -15.23 -4.30
N LEU A 76 20.23 -15.23 -4.38
CA LEU A 76 19.50 -14.47 -5.40
C LEU A 76 19.64 -12.96 -5.16
N SER A 77 19.48 -12.52 -3.91
CA SER A 77 19.54 -11.10 -3.54
C SER A 77 20.95 -10.51 -3.63
N ARG A 78 21.98 -11.35 -3.58
CA ARG A 78 23.38 -10.99 -3.87
C ARG A 78 23.56 -10.47 -5.29
N VAL A 79 22.69 -10.87 -6.21
CA VAL A 79 22.69 -10.42 -7.59
C VAL A 79 21.60 -9.38 -7.82
N ASP A 80 20.36 -9.67 -7.44
CA ASP A 80 19.19 -8.82 -7.66
C ASP A 80 18.23 -8.91 -6.46
N GLY A 81 18.06 -7.79 -5.74
CA GLY A 81 17.23 -7.73 -4.54
C GLY A 81 15.75 -7.98 -4.82
N GLY A 82 15.25 -7.69 -6.03
CA GLY A 82 13.86 -7.95 -6.40
C GLY A 82 13.59 -9.42 -6.70
N VAL A 83 14.50 -10.13 -7.37
CA VAL A 83 14.38 -11.60 -7.57
C VAL A 83 14.36 -12.33 -6.23
N GLY A 84 15.21 -11.91 -5.29
CA GLY A 84 15.19 -12.43 -3.92
C GLY A 84 13.85 -12.26 -3.21
N VAL A 85 13.22 -11.08 -3.29
CA VAL A 85 11.91 -10.86 -2.63
C VAL A 85 10.76 -11.54 -3.37
N ILE A 86 10.85 -11.77 -4.69
CA ILE A 86 9.85 -12.55 -5.42
C ILE A 86 9.75 -13.96 -4.82
N LEU A 87 10.90 -14.61 -4.61
CA LEU A 87 10.97 -15.90 -3.93
C LEU A 87 10.44 -15.79 -2.50
N SER A 88 10.95 -14.83 -1.72
CA SER A 88 10.58 -14.68 -0.32
C SER A 88 9.08 -14.50 -0.14
N ALA A 89 8.46 -13.58 -0.89
CA ALA A 89 7.04 -13.31 -0.81
C ALA A 89 6.19 -14.51 -1.28
N HIS A 90 6.60 -15.21 -2.36
CA HIS A 90 5.92 -16.41 -2.79
C HIS A 90 5.97 -17.51 -1.71
N THR A 91 7.18 -17.87 -1.26
CA THR A 91 7.38 -18.99 -0.37
C THR A 91 6.84 -18.67 1.03
N SER A 92 7.33 -17.61 1.68
CA SER A 92 7.03 -17.36 3.10
C SER A 92 5.71 -16.66 3.37
N LEU A 93 5.15 -15.91 2.41
CA LEU A 93 3.91 -15.15 2.62
C LEU A 93 2.72 -15.72 1.84
N GLY A 94 2.90 -16.03 0.55
CA GLY A 94 1.82 -16.52 -0.31
C GLY A 94 1.51 -18.00 -0.09
N THR A 95 2.53 -18.81 0.20
CA THR A 95 2.40 -20.28 0.23
C THR A 95 2.31 -20.84 1.66
N TYR A 96 3.09 -20.29 2.60
CA TYR A 96 3.15 -20.78 3.98
C TYR A 96 1.80 -20.78 4.70
N PRO A 97 0.93 -19.75 4.58
CA PRO A 97 -0.37 -19.76 5.25
C PRO A 97 -1.23 -20.97 4.85
N ILE A 98 -1.18 -21.37 3.58
CA ILE A 98 -1.91 -22.53 3.06
C ILE A 98 -1.29 -23.82 3.62
N ALA A 99 0.03 -23.92 3.62
CA ALA A 99 0.72 -25.08 4.17
C ALA A 99 0.44 -25.28 5.67
N ALA A 100 0.41 -24.20 6.44
CA ALA A 100 0.28 -24.24 7.90
C ALA A 100 -1.18 -24.28 8.39
N PHE A 101 -2.12 -23.65 7.69
CA PHE A 101 -3.50 -23.48 8.16
C PHE A 101 -4.57 -24.00 7.20
N GLY A 102 -4.16 -24.47 6.02
CA GLY A 102 -5.09 -24.98 5.00
C GLY A 102 -5.59 -26.39 5.33
N THR A 103 -6.81 -26.69 4.89
CA THR A 103 -7.30 -28.08 4.85
C THR A 103 -6.55 -28.88 3.80
N GLU A 104 -6.66 -30.21 3.83
CA GLU A 104 -6.04 -31.08 2.83
C GLU A 104 -6.54 -30.79 1.41
N GLU A 105 -7.81 -30.42 1.25
CA GLU A 105 -8.41 -30.00 -0.02
C GLU A 105 -7.79 -28.68 -0.51
N GLN A 106 -7.63 -27.70 0.39
CA GLN A 106 -6.97 -26.43 0.08
C GLN A 106 -5.49 -26.64 -0.28
N LYS A 107 -4.77 -27.52 0.42
CA LYS A 107 -3.38 -27.85 0.09
C LYS A 107 -3.27 -28.50 -1.28
N LYS A 108 -4.10 -29.51 -1.57
CA LYS A 108 -4.12 -30.14 -2.91
C LYS A 108 -4.43 -29.14 -4.02
N LYS A 109 -5.39 -28.24 -3.81
CA LYS A 109 -5.81 -27.24 -4.79
C LYS A 109 -4.79 -26.11 -4.99
N TYR A 110 -4.20 -25.60 -3.91
CA TYR A 110 -3.41 -24.37 -3.92
C TYR A 110 -1.94 -24.58 -3.56
N LEU A 111 -1.63 -25.35 -2.51
CA LEU A 111 -0.23 -25.57 -2.10
C LEU A 111 0.55 -26.32 -3.19
N VAL A 112 -0.04 -27.34 -3.81
CA VAL A 112 0.65 -28.15 -4.82
C VAL A 112 1.18 -27.33 -6.00
N PRO A 113 0.35 -26.55 -6.74
CA PRO A 113 0.86 -25.74 -7.84
C PRO A 113 1.83 -24.64 -7.39
N LEU A 114 1.68 -24.11 -6.17
CA LEU A 114 2.61 -23.14 -5.59
C LEU A 114 3.97 -23.79 -5.29
N ALA A 115 4.00 -24.93 -4.61
CA ALA A 115 5.23 -25.64 -4.25
C ALA A 115 6.01 -26.13 -5.48
N LYS A 116 5.32 -26.50 -6.56
CA LYS A 116 5.96 -26.82 -7.85
C LYS A 116 6.48 -25.59 -8.61
N GLY A 117 6.12 -24.38 -8.19
CA GLY A 117 6.42 -23.14 -8.92
C GLY A 117 5.63 -22.96 -10.22
N GLU A 118 4.54 -23.70 -10.41
CA GLU A 118 3.62 -23.55 -11.55
C GLU A 118 2.74 -22.29 -11.39
N LYS A 119 2.50 -21.87 -10.14
CA LYS A 119 1.77 -20.66 -9.78
C LYS A 119 2.57 -19.81 -8.80
N ILE A 120 2.31 -18.51 -8.79
CA ILE A 120 2.95 -17.56 -7.86
C ILE A 120 1.95 -17.12 -6.78
N GLY A 121 2.48 -16.91 -5.57
CA GLY A 121 1.72 -16.55 -4.37
C GLY A 121 1.99 -15.09 -3.98
N ALA A 122 0.99 -14.44 -3.40
CA ALA A 122 1.07 -13.08 -2.88
C ALA A 122 0.25 -12.91 -1.60
N PHE A 123 0.53 -11.84 -0.84
CA PHE A 123 -0.02 -11.61 0.49
C PHE A 123 -0.59 -10.20 0.63
N GLY A 124 -1.92 -10.12 0.74
CA GLY A 124 -2.70 -8.88 0.77
C GLY A 124 -3.17 -8.51 2.18
N LEU A 125 -2.31 -7.86 2.96
CA LEU A 125 -2.64 -7.36 4.31
C LEU A 125 -2.80 -5.84 4.34
N THR A 126 -1.77 -5.12 3.89
CA THR A 126 -1.62 -3.67 4.01
C THR A 126 -2.69 -2.88 3.26
N GLU A 127 -3.18 -1.82 3.89
CA GLU A 127 -4.08 -0.83 3.30
C GLU A 127 -3.54 0.59 3.49
N SER A 128 -4.13 1.58 2.81
CA SER A 128 -3.70 2.99 2.95
C SER A 128 -3.71 3.48 4.40
N GLU A 129 -4.64 2.93 5.17
CA GLU A 129 -4.95 3.30 6.54
C GLU A 129 -4.50 2.24 7.57
N ALA A 130 -3.96 1.10 7.09
CA ALA A 130 -3.52 -0.04 7.90
C ALA A 130 -2.14 -0.55 7.42
N GLY A 131 -1.08 0.08 7.93
CA GLY A 131 0.32 -0.30 7.68
C GLY A 131 0.91 -1.02 8.88
N SER A 132 1.66 -0.30 9.72
CA SER A 132 2.17 -0.81 10.99
C SER A 132 1.03 -1.23 11.94
N ASP A 133 -0.09 -0.51 11.92
CA ASP A 133 -1.33 -0.91 12.56
C ASP A 133 -2.14 -1.85 11.64
N ALA A 134 -1.63 -3.07 11.45
CA ALA A 134 -2.25 -4.05 10.57
C ALA A 134 -3.64 -4.52 11.06
N GLY A 135 -3.99 -4.28 12.33
CA GLY A 135 -5.29 -4.59 12.89
C GLY A 135 -6.40 -3.64 12.41
N GLY A 136 -6.04 -2.46 11.88
CA GLY A 136 -6.97 -1.45 11.38
C GLY A 136 -7.47 -1.67 9.96
N THR A 137 -7.41 -2.90 9.43
CA THR A 137 -7.87 -3.23 8.07
C THR A 137 -9.37 -2.93 7.89
N GLU A 138 -9.74 -2.35 6.75
CA GLU A 138 -11.12 -1.94 6.42
C GLU A 138 -11.76 -2.77 5.30
N THR A 139 -10.99 -3.57 4.55
CA THR A 139 -11.54 -4.53 3.58
C THR A 139 -12.53 -5.46 4.29
N THR A 140 -13.74 -5.59 3.76
CA THR A 140 -14.82 -6.40 4.36
C THR A 140 -15.00 -7.72 3.61
N ALA A 141 -15.56 -8.70 4.31
CA ALA A 141 -16.02 -9.97 3.75
C ALA A 141 -17.35 -10.35 4.41
N GLU A 142 -18.45 -10.23 3.66
CA GLU A 142 -19.81 -10.55 4.15
C GLU A 142 -20.24 -11.92 3.63
N LEU A 143 -20.71 -12.81 4.52
CA LEU A 143 -21.19 -14.13 4.12
C LEU A 143 -22.57 -14.00 3.44
N ASP A 144 -22.67 -14.49 2.21
CA ASP A 144 -23.89 -14.54 1.41
C ASP A 144 -24.05 -15.97 0.84
N GLY A 145 -24.79 -16.81 1.56
CA GLY A 145 -25.02 -18.21 1.21
C GLY A 145 -23.75 -19.07 1.28
N ASP A 146 -23.25 -19.49 0.11
CA ASP A 146 -22.09 -20.37 -0.07
C ASP A 146 -20.80 -19.62 -0.43
N TYR A 147 -20.83 -18.29 -0.45
CA TYR A 147 -19.65 -17.45 -0.67
C TYR A 147 -19.59 -16.25 0.29
N TYR A 148 -18.42 -15.64 0.41
CA TYR A 148 -18.22 -14.32 0.98
C TYR A 148 -18.11 -13.28 -0.13
N ILE A 149 -18.69 -12.10 0.08
CA ILE A 149 -18.54 -10.93 -0.78
C ILE A 149 -17.44 -10.04 -0.22
N LEU A 150 -16.32 -9.95 -0.94
CA LEU A 150 -15.19 -9.09 -0.57
C LEU A 150 -15.28 -7.72 -1.23
N ASN A 151 -15.10 -6.67 -0.44
CA ASN A 151 -15.04 -5.28 -0.89
C ASN A 151 -13.91 -4.51 -0.18
N GLY A 152 -13.15 -3.73 -0.95
CA GLY A 152 -12.06 -2.91 -0.42
C GLY A 152 -10.84 -2.90 -1.32
N GLY A 153 -9.67 -2.74 -0.73
CA GLY A 153 -8.42 -2.75 -1.49
C GLY A 153 -7.21 -2.90 -0.59
N LYS A 154 -6.14 -3.47 -1.16
CA LYS A 154 -4.83 -3.60 -0.53
C LYS A 154 -3.80 -2.81 -1.32
N ILE A 155 -2.77 -2.30 -0.65
CA ILE A 155 -1.71 -1.51 -1.29
C ILE A 155 -0.34 -2.13 -1.00
N PHE A 156 0.62 -1.86 -1.87
CA PHE A 156 2.00 -2.35 -1.76
C PHE A 156 2.14 -3.87 -1.76
N ILE A 157 1.31 -4.57 -2.56
CA ILE A 157 1.31 -6.02 -2.57
C ILE A 157 2.37 -6.54 -3.55
N THR A 158 3.45 -7.08 -3.00
CA THR A 158 4.51 -7.78 -3.75
C THR A 158 3.91 -8.95 -4.53
N ASN A 159 4.41 -9.17 -5.75
CA ASN A 159 3.92 -10.12 -6.75
C ASN A 159 2.51 -9.83 -7.29
N ALA A 160 1.82 -8.75 -6.87
CA ALA A 160 0.49 -8.45 -7.38
C ALA A 160 0.47 -8.20 -8.91
N GLY A 161 -0.56 -8.70 -9.59
CA GLY A 161 -0.66 -8.74 -11.04
C GLY A 161 0.09 -9.91 -11.71
N LYS A 162 1.16 -10.43 -11.10
CA LYS A 162 1.90 -11.62 -11.58
C LYS A 162 1.52 -12.90 -10.85
N ALA A 163 1.17 -12.80 -9.56
CA ALA A 163 0.66 -13.91 -8.76
C ALA A 163 -0.70 -14.42 -9.23
N ASP A 164 -0.94 -15.70 -8.97
CA ASP A 164 -2.17 -16.41 -9.29
C ASP A 164 -3.04 -16.61 -8.04
N THR A 165 -2.40 -16.72 -6.88
CA THR A 165 -3.05 -16.99 -5.59
C THR A 165 -2.67 -15.93 -4.57
N TYR A 166 -3.67 -15.37 -3.91
CA TYR A 166 -3.53 -14.28 -2.94
C TYR A 166 -4.09 -14.69 -1.58
N ILE A 167 -3.31 -14.51 -0.53
CA ILE A 167 -3.83 -14.58 0.85
C ILE A 167 -4.27 -13.19 1.27
N VAL A 168 -5.58 -12.98 1.40
CA VAL A 168 -6.20 -11.67 1.67
C VAL A 168 -6.82 -11.67 3.05
N PHE A 169 -6.60 -10.59 3.80
CA PHE A 169 -7.18 -10.41 5.14
C PHE A 169 -8.32 -9.40 5.09
N ALA A 170 -9.48 -9.78 5.60
CA ALA A 170 -10.68 -8.95 5.58
C ALA A 170 -11.48 -9.09 6.87
N VAL A 171 -12.23 -8.05 7.23
CA VAL A 171 -13.12 -7.99 8.37
C VAL A 171 -14.41 -8.76 8.06
N THR A 172 -14.63 -9.86 8.78
CA THR A 172 -15.90 -10.60 8.75
C THR A 172 -16.82 -10.20 9.90
N THR A 173 -16.26 -9.73 11.02
CA THR A 173 -17.03 -9.28 12.18
C THR A 173 -16.56 -7.88 12.62
N PRO A 174 -17.23 -6.80 12.19
CA PRO A 174 -16.87 -5.44 12.59
C PRO A 174 -16.97 -5.21 14.10
N GLY A 175 -16.18 -4.27 14.64
CA GLY A 175 -16.30 -3.79 16.02
C GLY A 175 -15.63 -4.65 17.11
N ILE A 176 -15.09 -5.83 16.76
CA ILE A 176 -14.37 -6.71 17.73
C ILE A 176 -12.85 -6.73 17.54
N GLY A 177 -12.31 -5.75 16.81
CA GLY A 177 -10.87 -5.56 16.58
C GLY A 177 -10.24 -6.72 15.80
N THR A 178 -9.02 -7.09 16.18
CA THR A 178 -8.23 -8.14 15.48
C THR A 178 -8.89 -9.52 15.45
N LYS A 179 -9.84 -9.79 16.36
CA LYS A 179 -10.64 -11.02 16.38
C LYS A 179 -11.73 -11.06 15.31
N GLY A 180 -12.03 -9.93 14.68
CA GLY A 180 -13.00 -9.83 13.59
C GLY A 180 -12.40 -10.01 12.20
N ILE A 181 -11.10 -10.27 12.12
CA ILE A 181 -10.35 -10.39 10.86
C ILE A 181 -10.22 -11.88 10.50
N SER A 182 -10.51 -12.21 9.25
CA SER A 182 -10.40 -13.54 8.67
C SER A 182 -9.43 -13.54 7.48
N ALA A 183 -8.91 -14.71 7.12
CA ALA A 183 -7.99 -14.89 5.99
C ALA A 183 -8.70 -15.66 4.86
N PHE A 184 -8.48 -15.24 3.62
CA PHE A 184 -9.11 -15.81 2.43
C PHE A 184 -8.08 -16.13 1.37
N ILE A 185 -8.24 -17.26 0.69
CA ILE A 185 -7.50 -17.58 -0.54
C ILE A 185 -8.30 -17.00 -1.71
N VAL A 186 -7.71 -16.07 -2.46
CA VAL A 186 -8.34 -15.41 -3.61
C VAL A 186 -7.54 -15.71 -4.88
N GLU A 187 -8.22 -16.05 -5.98
CA GLU A 187 -7.58 -16.38 -7.25
C GLU A 187 -7.66 -15.22 -8.23
N LYS A 188 -6.56 -15.00 -8.97
CA LYS A 188 -6.53 -14.08 -10.09
C LYS A 188 -7.56 -14.48 -11.15
N GLY A 189 -8.27 -13.50 -11.69
CA GLY A 189 -9.25 -13.69 -12.77
C GLY A 189 -10.69 -13.84 -12.28
N TRP A 190 -10.93 -13.92 -10.96
CA TRP A 190 -12.29 -13.84 -10.42
C TRP A 190 -12.94 -12.50 -10.71
N GLU A 191 -14.25 -12.52 -10.99
CA GLU A 191 -15.02 -11.32 -11.28
C GLU A 191 -14.96 -10.33 -10.10
N GLY A 192 -14.76 -9.05 -10.42
CA GLY A 192 -14.62 -8.00 -9.42
C GLY A 192 -13.23 -7.89 -8.79
N PHE A 193 -12.34 -8.87 -8.97
CA PHE A 193 -10.96 -8.82 -8.47
C PHE A 193 -10.01 -8.28 -9.54
N SER A 194 -9.41 -7.12 -9.27
CA SER A 194 -8.54 -6.43 -10.21
C SER A 194 -7.33 -5.81 -9.52
N PHE A 195 -6.42 -5.25 -10.31
CA PHE A 195 -5.14 -4.73 -9.84
C PHE A 195 -4.96 -3.26 -10.21
N GLY A 196 -4.29 -2.51 -9.34
CA GLY A 196 -3.71 -1.23 -9.71
C GLY A 196 -2.48 -1.40 -10.59
N ASP A 197 -1.90 -0.27 -11.00
CA ASP A 197 -0.65 -0.29 -11.75
C ASP A 197 0.52 -0.80 -10.91
N HIS A 198 1.54 -1.30 -11.60
CA HIS A 198 2.83 -1.52 -10.97
C HIS A 198 3.43 -0.18 -10.50
N TYR A 199 3.74 -0.07 -9.21
CA TYR A 199 4.41 1.09 -8.65
C TYR A 199 5.82 1.28 -9.22
N ASP A 200 6.16 2.54 -9.52
CA ASP A 200 7.52 2.97 -9.84
C ASP A 200 8.29 3.26 -8.55
N LYS A 201 9.16 2.32 -8.15
CA LYS A 201 9.80 2.27 -6.83
C LYS A 201 11.25 2.76 -6.86
N LEU A 202 11.76 3.15 -5.69
CA LEU A 202 13.18 3.54 -5.52
C LEU A 202 14.13 2.40 -5.91
N GLY A 203 13.93 1.22 -5.33
CA GLY A 203 14.72 0.01 -5.57
C GLY A 203 13.82 -1.20 -5.70
N ILE A 204 14.42 -2.39 -5.79
CA ILE A 204 13.80 -3.69 -6.08
C ILE A 204 12.83 -3.60 -7.25
N ARG A 205 13.28 -2.89 -8.30
CA ARG A 205 12.47 -2.53 -9.46
C ARG A 205 12.11 -3.73 -10.34
N SER A 206 12.88 -4.82 -10.23
CA SER A 206 12.57 -6.13 -10.80
C SER A 206 11.41 -6.87 -10.10
N SER A 207 10.96 -6.42 -8.92
CA SER A 207 9.82 -7.00 -8.21
C SER A 207 8.53 -6.23 -8.50
N GLN A 208 7.51 -6.94 -8.97
CA GLN A 208 6.20 -6.34 -9.18
C GLN A 208 5.49 -6.05 -7.85
N THR A 209 4.85 -4.89 -7.76
CA THR A 209 4.13 -4.38 -6.59
C THR A 209 2.95 -3.55 -7.07
N CYS A 210 1.74 -3.94 -6.72
CA CYS A 210 0.52 -3.24 -7.16
C CYS A 210 -0.48 -3.10 -6.00
N GLU A 211 -1.56 -2.39 -6.28
CA GLU A 211 -2.79 -2.43 -5.48
C GLU A 211 -3.61 -3.68 -5.84
N LEU A 212 -4.34 -4.21 -4.85
CA LEU A 212 -5.43 -5.17 -5.05
C LEU A 212 -6.75 -4.42 -4.90
N ILE A 213 -7.71 -4.66 -5.78
CA ILE A 213 -9.01 -4.00 -5.78
C ILE A 213 -10.08 -5.07 -5.75
N PHE A 214 -10.96 -5.01 -4.74
CA PHE A 214 -12.08 -5.93 -4.58
C PHE A 214 -13.38 -5.15 -4.74
N ASN A 215 -14.16 -5.51 -5.75
CA ASN A 215 -15.50 -4.97 -5.99
C ASN A 215 -16.49 -6.13 -6.10
N ASN A 216 -17.18 -6.41 -5.00
CA ASN A 216 -18.12 -7.52 -4.87
C ASN A 216 -17.55 -8.88 -5.31
N VAL A 217 -16.32 -9.18 -4.90
CA VAL A 217 -15.66 -10.43 -5.28
C VAL A 217 -16.31 -11.58 -4.53
N LYS A 218 -16.90 -12.53 -5.26
CA LYS A 218 -17.46 -13.77 -4.71
C LYS A 218 -16.35 -14.76 -4.40
N VAL A 219 -16.04 -14.92 -3.12
CA VAL A 219 -15.04 -15.87 -2.63
C VAL A 219 -15.77 -17.07 -2.04
N PRO A 220 -15.63 -18.30 -2.58
CA PRO A 220 -16.31 -19.47 -2.05
C PRO A 220 -16.04 -19.68 -0.56
N LYS A 221 -17.01 -20.21 0.20
CA LYS A 221 -16.87 -20.42 1.64
C LYS A 221 -15.70 -21.34 1.99
N GLU A 222 -15.41 -22.31 1.14
CA GLU A 222 -14.25 -23.21 1.28
C GLU A 222 -12.89 -22.52 1.08
N ASN A 223 -12.87 -21.26 0.63
CA ASN A 223 -11.65 -20.46 0.50
C ASN A 223 -11.34 -19.63 1.76
N LEU A 224 -12.14 -19.74 2.82
CA LEU A 224 -11.75 -19.30 4.16
C LEU A 224 -10.56 -20.13 4.65
N LEU A 225 -9.44 -19.47 4.93
CA LEU A 225 -8.22 -20.10 5.41
C LEU A 225 -8.21 -20.11 6.95
N GLY A 226 -8.22 -21.31 7.54
CA GLY A 226 -8.39 -21.48 8.97
C GLY A 226 -9.85 -21.30 9.41
N LYS A 227 -10.08 -20.62 10.53
CA LYS A 227 -11.43 -20.31 11.03
C LYS A 227 -11.70 -18.81 10.98
N GLU A 228 -12.97 -18.44 10.89
CA GLU A 228 -13.40 -17.05 10.99
C GLU A 228 -12.84 -16.40 12.27
N GLY A 229 -12.33 -15.17 12.15
CA GLY A 229 -11.70 -14.43 13.25
C GLY A 229 -10.24 -14.81 13.57
N GLN A 230 -9.66 -15.79 12.87
CA GLN A 230 -8.25 -16.17 13.05
C GLN A 230 -7.27 -15.44 12.12
N GLY A 231 -7.76 -14.58 11.22
CA GLY A 231 -6.96 -13.93 10.18
C GLY A 231 -5.77 -13.16 10.73
N PHE A 232 -5.94 -12.38 11.80
CA PHE A 232 -4.82 -11.63 12.39
C PHE A 232 -3.72 -12.54 12.96
N ARG A 233 -4.11 -13.68 13.58
CA ARG A 233 -3.15 -14.67 14.10
C ARG A 233 -2.36 -15.30 12.95
N ILE A 234 -3.04 -15.66 11.87
CA ILE A 234 -2.43 -16.22 10.65
C ILE A 234 -1.46 -15.20 10.06
N ALA A 235 -1.86 -13.92 9.94
CA ALA A 235 -1.01 -12.85 9.42
C ALA A 235 0.28 -12.70 10.24
N MET A 236 0.19 -12.66 11.57
CA MET A 236 1.37 -12.49 12.43
C MET A 236 2.33 -13.69 12.33
N ALA A 237 1.80 -14.92 12.42
CA ALA A 237 2.62 -16.13 12.29
C ALA A 237 3.30 -16.24 10.91
N THR A 238 2.66 -15.71 9.87
CA THR A 238 3.22 -15.64 8.51
C THR A 238 4.37 -14.63 8.44
N LEU A 239 4.18 -13.43 8.99
CA LEU A 239 5.20 -12.38 9.01
C LEU A 239 6.43 -12.75 9.84
N ASP A 240 6.28 -13.53 10.91
CA ASP A 240 7.45 -14.01 11.67
C ASP A 240 8.39 -14.83 10.79
N GLY A 241 7.84 -15.71 9.93
CA GLY A 241 8.62 -16.45 8.94
C GLY A 241 9.15 -15.55 7.81
N GLY A 242 8.33 -14.63 7.30
CA GLY A 242 8.70 -13.71 6.23
C GLY A 242 9.87 -12.79 6.60
N ARG A 243 9.97 -12.38 7.88
CA ARG A 243 11.11 -11.61 8.41
C ARG A 243 12.46 -12.32 8.25
N ILE A 244 12.51 -13.65 8.32
CA ILE A 244 13.74 -14.41 8.05
C ILE A 244 14.11 -14.28 6.56
N GLY A 245 13.12 -14.33 5.67
CA GLY A 245 13.30 -14.08 4.24
C GLY A 245 13.83 -12.69 3.94
N ILE A 246 13.23 -11.64 4.52
CA ILE A 246 13.71 -10.26 4.36
C ILE A 246 15.11 -10.06 4.96
N ALA A 247 15.41 -10.68 6.09
CA ALA A 247 16.75 -10.63 6.68
C ALA A 247 17.80 -11.27 5.74
N SER A 248 17.44 -12.41 5.12
CA SER A 248 18.27 -13.09 4.11
C SER A 248 18.48 -12.24 2.86
N GLN A 249 17.44 -11.55 2.40
CA GLN A 249 17.52 -10.64 1.27
C GLN A 249 18.43 -9.44 1.57
N ALA A 250 18.26 -8.79 2.72
CA ALA A 250 19.12 -7.68 3.14
C ALA A 250 20.59 -8.12 3.23
N LEU A 251 20.84 -9.30 3.79
CA LEU A 251 22.16 -9.92 3.83
C LEU A 251 22.74 -10.14 2.41
N GLY A 252 21.93 -10.67 1.49
CA GLY A 252 22.34 -10.88 0.10
C GLY A 252 22.70 -9.56 -0.59
N ILE A 253 21.83 -8.55 -0.53
CA ILE A 253 22.08 -7.21 -1.10
C ILE A 253 23.40 -6.64 -0.57
N ALA A 254 23.62 -6.71 0.74
CA ALA A 254 24.85 -6.25 1.38
C ALA A 254 26.08 -7.04 0.91
N GLN A 255 25.95 -8.37 0.78
CA GLN A 255 27.01 -9.25 0.28
C GLN A 255 27.39 -8.91 -1.17
N GLY A 256 26.39 -8.66 -2.03
CA GLY A 256 26.60 -8.25 -3.42
C GLY A 256 27.34 -6.92 -3.53
N ALA A 257 26.93 -5.92 -2.74
CA ALA A 257 27.60 -4.63 -2.67
C ALA A 257 29.05 -4.74 -2.19
N TYR A 258 29.30 -5.55 -1.15
CA TYR A 258 30.64 -5.83 -0.64
C TYR A 258 31.54 -6.48 -1.69
N GLU A 259 31.06 -7.53 -2.38
CA GLU A 259 31.81 -8.24 -3.42
C GLU A 259 32.14 -7.32 -4.60
N SER A 260 31.17 -6.49 -5.02
CA SER A 260 31.35 -5.49 -6.09
C SER A 260 32.42 -4.46 -5.71
N ALA A 261 32.34 -3.88 -4.51
CA ALA A 261 33.33 -2.92 -4.01
C ALA A 261 34.71 -3.54 -3.87
N LEU A 262 34.80 -4.78 -3.41
CA LEU A 262 36.06 -5.51 -3.29
C LEU A 262 36.71 -5.72 -4.65
N ALA A 263 35.96 -6.18 -5.65
CA ALA A 263 36.46 -6.37 -7.01
C ALA A 263 36.97 -5.04 -7.60
N TYR A 264 36.18 -3.97 -7.51
CA TYR A 264 36.56 -2.64 -8.00
C TYR A 264 37.81 -2.11 -7.29
N SER A 265 37.87 -2.21 -5.96
CA SER A 265 38.98 -1.65 -5.17
C SER A 265 40.35 -2.28 -5.48
N LYS A 266 40.37 -3.54 -5.93
CA LYS A 266 41.58 -4.24 -6.35
C LYS A 266 42.06 -3.82 -7.74
N GLN A 267 41.17 -3.26 -8.57
CA GLN A 267 41.48 -2.81 -9.93
C GLN A 267 41.75 -1.31 -10.00
N ARG A 268 41.02 -0.49 -9.23
CA ARG A 268 41.15 0.96 -9.25
C ARG A 268 42.45 1.40 -8.59
N VAL A 269 43.33 2.07 -9.35
CA VAL A 269 44.60 2.61 -8.85
C VAL A 269 44.48 4.11 -8.57
N GLN A 270 44.90 4.54 -7.38
CA GLN A 270 45.12 5.95 -7.01
C GLN A 270 46.35 6.03 -6.11
N PHE A 271 47.11 7.12 -6.20
CA PHE A 271 48.36 7.29 -5.46
C PHE A 271 49.33 6.10 -5.65
N GLY A 272 49.42 5.57 -6.87
CA GLY A 272 50.39 4.55 -7.27
C GLY A 272 50.07 3.10 -6.84
N LYS A 273 48.94 2.81 -6.20
CA LYS A 273 48.53 1.43 -5.84
C LYS A 273 47.02 1.21 -5.92
N PRO A 274 46.54 -0.04 -6.00
CA PRO A 274 45.11 -0.32 -5.89
C PRO A 274 44.54 0.25 -4.59
N ILE A 275 43.36 0.87 -4.65
CA ILE A 275 42.74 1.53 -3.49
C ILE A 275 42.45 0.54 -2.36
N ALA A 276 42.31 -0.77 -2.66
CA ALA A 276 42.22 -1.84 -1.66
C ALA A 276 43.40 -1.88 -0.66
N PHE A 277 44.56 -1.30 -1.01
CA PHE A 277 45.75 -1.24 -0.15
C PHE A 277 45.91 0.12 0.55
N GLN A 278 44.88 0.96 0.53
CA GLN A 278 44.80 2.14 1.39
C GLN A 278 44.14 1.74 2.70
N GLN A 279 44.77 2.05 3.83
CA GLN A 279 44.33 1.56 5.15
C GLN A 279 42.88 1.92 5.48
N ALA A 280 42.43 3.13 5.14
CA ALA A 280 41.05 3.55 5.33
C ALA A 280 40.04 2.68 4.57
N ILE A 281 40.40 2.18 3.39
CA ILE A 281 39.57 1.25 2.60
C ILE A 281 39.61 -0.16 3.19
N GLN A 282 40.77 -0.60 3.69
CA GLN A 282 40.90 -1.89 4.38
C GLN A 282 40.03 -1.96 5.63
N PHE A 283 39.97 -0.89 6.42
CA PHE A 283 39.10 -0.81 7.61
C PHE A 283 37.63 -0.94 7.23
N LYS A 284 37.18 -0.26 6.17
CA LYS A 284 35.82 -0.46 5.64
C LYS A 284 35.55 -1.92 5.29
N PHE A 285 36.46 -2.60 4.60
CA PHE A 285 36.28 -4.02 4.29
C PHE A 285 36.23 -4.92 5.53
N ALA A 286 37.04 -4.63 6.56
CA ALA A 286 37.00 -5.37 7.82
C ALA A 286 35.66 -5.19 8.55
N ASP A 287 35.15 -3.95 8.62
CA ASP A 287 33.88 -3.63 9.26
C ASP A 287 32.70 -4.23 8.50
N MET A 288 32.67 -4.10 7.18
CA MET A 288 31.63 -4.70 6.33
C MET A 288 31.61 -6.22 6.47
N ALA A 289 32.78 -6.88 6.42
CA ALA A 289 32.86 -8.34 6.57
C ALA A 289 32.36 -8.81 7.95
N THR A 290 32.69 -8.06 9.01
CA THR A 290 32.22 -8.35 10.37
C THR A 290 30.70 -8.24 10.46
N LYS A 291 30.12 -7.15 9.92
CA LYS A 291 28.67 -6.95 9.88
C LYS A 291 27.94 -8.06 9.12
N LEU A 292 28.47 -8.45 7.95
CA LEU A 292 27.92 -9.54 7.14
C LEU A 292 27.94 -10.88 7.89
N ARG A 293 29.04 -11.18 8.59
CA ARG A 293 29.13 -12.41 9.40
C ARG A 293 28.11 -12.39 10.53
N SER A 294 28.00 -11.29 11.26
CA SER A 294 27.04 -11.14 12.36
C SER A 294 25.59 -11.26 11.90
N ALA A 295 25.23 -10.61 10.78
CA ALA A 295 23.89 -10.71 10.21
C ALA A 295 23.56 -12.15 9.79
N ARG A 296 24.49 -12.85 9.13
CA ARG A 296 24.30 -14.24 8.71
C ARG A 296 24.05 -15.19 9.89
N LEU A 297 24.76 -15.00 11.01
CA LEU A 297 24.52 -15.77 12.23
C LEU A 297 23.11 -15.57 12.78
N LEU A 298 22.62 -14.33 12.82
CA LEU A 298 21.25 -14.04 13.28
C LEU A 298 20.19 -14.65 12.35
N VAL A 299 20.37 -14.52 11.04
CA VAL A 299 19.45 -15.07 10.04
C VAL A 299 19.33 -16.58 10.19
N TYR A 300 20.45 -17.29 10.18
CA TYR A 300 20.41 -18.75 10.21
C TYR A 300 20.00 -19.27 11.60
N SER A 301 20.35 -18.58 12.69
CA SER A 301 19.87 -18.94 14.02
C SER A 301 18.35 -18.84 14.13
N ALA A 302 17.72 -17.83 13.52
CA ALA A 302 16.26 -17.73 13.48
C ALA A 302 15.64 -18.82 12.59
N ALA A 303 16.31 -19.19 11.49
CA ALA A 303 15.91 -20.29 10.62
C ALA A 303 15.94 -21.65 11.35
N ASP A 304 17.01 -21.94 12.09
CA ASP A 304 17.15 -23.14 12.93
C ASP A 304 16.03 -23.25 13.96
N LEU A 305 15.69 -22.14 14.65
CA LEU A 305 14.60 -22.14 15.63
C LEU A 305 13.24 -22.43 14.97
N LYS A 306 13.00 -21.87 13.78
CA LYS A 306 11.78 -22.15 13.01
C LYS A 306 11.70 -23.61 12.58
N GLU A 307 12.80 -24.17 12.08
CA GLU A 307 12.90 -25.58 11.68
C GLU A 307 12.64 -26.52 12.88
N ALA A 308 13.19 -26.18 14.04
CA ALA A 308 12.98 -26.93 15.29
C ALA A 308 11.59 -26.72 15.92
N HIS A 309 10.69 -25.96 15.28
CA HIS A 309 9.38 -25.57 15.82
C HIS A 309 9.44 -24.87 17.19
N ALA A 310 10.55 -24.22 17.51
CA ALA A 310 10.68 -23.37 18.70
C ALA A 310 10.00 -22.01 18.49
N ASP A 311 9.85 -21.20 19.54
CA ASP A 311 9.52 -19.79 19.36
C ASP A 311 10.73 -19.09 18.70
N TYR A 312 10.46 -18.31 17.65
CA TYR A 312 11.47 -17.61 16.85
C TYR A 312 11.05 -16.18 16.51
N SER A 313 9.93 -15.68 17.07
CA SER A 313 9.40 -14.34 16.75
C SER A 313 10.40 -13.23 17.08
N MET A 314 11.04 -13.32 18.25
CA MET A 314 12.05 -12.36 18.69
C MET A 314 13.31 -12.42 17.82
N GLU A 315 13.81 -13.62 17.55
CA GLU A 315 15.04 -13.86 16.78
C GLU A 315 14.87 -13.46 15.32
N ALA A 316 13.72 -13.74 14.71
CA ALA A 316 13.39 -13.25 13.37
C ALA A 316 13.33 -11.71 13.32
N ALA A 317 12.75 -11.07 14.33
CA ALA A 317 12.72 -9.61 14.43
C ALA A 317 14.13 -9.01 14.61
N MET A 318 14.99 -9.63 15.44
CA MET A 318 16.40 -9.26 15.61
C MET A 318 17.18 -9.40 14.29
N ALA A 319 17.06 -10.55 13.62
CA ALA A 319 17.70 -10.83 12.35
C ALA A 319 17.29 -9.80 11.29
N LYS A 320 15.98 -9.59 11.10
CA LYS A 320 15.45 -8.64 10.11
C LYS A 320 15.93 -7.21 10.39
N LYS A 321 15.81 -6.75 11.63
CA LYS A 321 16.24 -5.40 12.02
C LYS A 321 17.74 -5.21 11.81
N TYR A 322 18.56 -6.16 12.25
CA TYR A 322 20.01 -6.02 12.18
C TYR A 322 20.52 -6.12 10.75
N ALA A 323 20.09 -7.13 10.00
CA ALA A 323 20.49 -7.33 8.60
C ALA A 323 20.10 -6.13 7.72
N SER A 324 18.90 -5.57 7.91
CA SER A 324 18.45 -4.40 7.13
C SER A 324 19.18 -3.09 7.48
N ASP A 325 19.47 -2.85 8.76
CA ASP A 325 20.29 -1.69 9.16
C ASP A 325 21.70 -1.79 8.56
N ILE A 326 22.38 -2.93 8.72
CA ILE A 326 23.75 -3.08 8.20
C ILE A 326 23.80 -3.13 6.68
N ALA A 327 22.71 -3.54 6.00
CA ALA A 327 22.67 -3.53 4.54
C ALA A 327 22.81 -2.12 3.99
N LEU A 328 22.14 -1.14 4.61
CA LEU A 328 22.30 0.27 4.25
C LEU A 328 23.72 0.77 4.50
N GLU A 329 24.32 0.41 5.64
CA GLU A 329 25.68 0.82 5.98
C GLU A 329 26.72 0.21 5.01
N VAL A 330 26.63 -1.08 4.73
CA VAL A 330 27.51 -1.80 3.80
C VAL A 330 27.35 -1.26 2.38
N CYS A 331 26.12 -1.06 1.90
CA CYS A 331 25.90 -0.51 0.57
C CYS A 331 26.38 0.93 0.46
N ASN A 332 26.23 1.75 1.52
CA ASN A 332 26.75 3.11 1.56
C ASN A 332 28.28 3.13 1.45
N ASP A 333 28.97 2.28 2.22
CA ASP A 333 30.43 2.18 2.16
C ASP A 333 30.91 1.61 0.82
N ALA A 334 30.20 0.63 0.26
CA ALA A 334 30.48 0.11 -1.08
C ALA A 334 30.39 1.21 -2.14
N LEU A 335 29.33 2.02 -2.12
CA LEU A 335 29.18 3.17 -3.00
C LEU A 335 30.31 4.19 -2.79
N GLN A 336 30.66 4.49 -1.55
CA GLN A 336 31.75 5.41 -1.21
C GLN A 336 33.12 4.94 -1.71
N ILE A 337 33.38 3.62 -1.71
CA ILE A 337 34.61 3.00 -2.26
C ILE A 337 34.69 3.20 -3.78
N TYR A 338 33.55 3.19 -4.48
CA TYR A 338 33.50 3.52 -5.91
C TYR A 338 33.75 5.01 -6.19
N GLY A 339 33.50 5.89 -5.23
CA GLY A 339 33.59 7.34 -5.38
C GLY A 339 32.59 7.85 -6.40
N GLY A 340 32.98 8.82 -7.24
CA GLY A 340 32.08 9.43 -8.22
C GLY A 340 31.42 8.44 -9.19
N SER A 341 32.13 7.36 -9.57
CA SER A 341 31.57 6.30 -10.41
C SER A 341 30.38 5.59 -9.74
N GLY A 342 30.43 5.41 -8.43
CA GLY A 342 29.39 4.72 -7.67
C GLY A 342 28.07 5.47 -7.60
N TYR A 343 28.06 6.77 -7.94
CA TYR A 343 26.86 7.60 -7.97
C TYR A 343 26.16 7.59 -9.35
N LEU A 344 26.80 7.03 -10.37
CA LEU A 344 26.23 6.94 -11.71
C LEU A 344 25.26 5.76 -11.79
N LYS A 345 24.03 6.03 -12.26
CA LYS A 345 23.10 4.96 -12.66
C LYS A 345 23.78 4.06 -13.69
N GLY A 346 23.59 2.75 -13.57
CA GLY A 346 24.36 1.78 -14.37
C GLY A 346 25.26 0.88 -13.54
N MET A 347 25.65 1.32 -12.34
CA MET A 347 26.53 0.55 -11.47
C MET A 347 25.72 -0.31 -10.50
N ASP A 348 26.16 -1.55 -10.27
CA ASP A 348 25.46 -2.45 -9.33
C ASP A 348 25.37 -1.84 -7.91
N VAL A 349 26.41 -1.12 -7.46
CA VAL A 349 26.45 -0.53 -6.10
C VAL A 349 25.37 0.51 -5.82
N GLU A 350 24.96 1.31 -6.81
CA GLU A 350 23.86 2.26 -6.59
C GLU A 350 22.51 1.56 -6.55
N ARG A 351 22.32 0.52 -7.38
CA ARG A 351 21.15 -0.37 -7.29
C ARG A 351 21.06 -1.03 -5.92
N PHE A 352 22.14 -1.65 -5.44
CA PHE A 352 22.16 -2.26 -4.11
C PHE A 352 21.80 -1.28 -2.99
N TYR A 353 22.29 -0.03 -3.06
CA TYR A 353 21.92 1.00 -2.09
C TYR A 353 20.42 1.33 -2.11
N ARG A 354 19.83 1.48 -3.30
CA ARG A 354 18.38 1.71 -3.46
C ARG A 354 17.56 0.52 -2.96
N ASP A 355 18.01 -0.69 -3.27
CA ASP A 355 17.35 -1.95 -2.88
C ASP A 355 17.40 -2.16 -1.37
N ALA A 356 18.55 -1.89 -0.73
CA ALA A 356 18.71 -2.06 0.71
C ALA A 356 17.68 -1.24 1.51
N LYS A 357 17.27 -0.06 1.02
CA LYS A 357 16.39 0.85 1.76
C LYS A 357 15.02 0.27 2.08
N ILE A 358 14.45 -0.53 1.17
CA ILE A 358 13.11 -1.10 1.41
C ILE A 358 13.13 -2.14 2.54
N THR A 359 14.28 -2.78 2.78
CA THR A 359 14.41 -3.82 3.80
C THR A 359 14.23 -3.29 5.22
N THR A 360 14.42 -1.99 5.47
CA THR A 360 14.12 -1.37 6.78
C THR A 360 12.64 -1.05 6.98
N ILE A 361 11.81 -1.21 5.94
CA ILE A 361 10.44 -0.68 5.88
C ILE A 361 9.40 -1.80 5.84
N TYR A 362 9.45 -2.68 4.83
CA TYR A 362 8.39 -3.69 4.66
C TYR A 362 8.50 -4.88 5.61
N GLU A 363 7.46 -5.70 5.65
CA GLU A 363 7.29 -6.82 6.60
C GLU A 363 7.46 -6.40 8.08
N GLY A 364 7.07 -5.16 8.35
CA GLY A 364 7.25 -4.46 9.61
C GLY A 364 8.51 -3.59 9.59
N THR A 365 8.36 -2.30 9.86
CA THR A 365 9.49 -1.38 9.91
C THR A 365 10.45 -1.77 11.04
N ASN A 366 11.69 -1.26 11.01
CA ASN A 366 12.64 -1.55 12.08
C ASN A 366 12.17 -1.01 13.45
N GLU A 367 11.26 -0.03 13.49
CA GLU A 367 10.59 0.40 14.72
C GLU A 367 9.64 -0.69 15.23
N ILE A 368 8.85 -1.31 14.34
CA ILE A 368 8.00 -2.44 14.70
C ILE A 368 8.83 -3.65 15.13
N MET A 369 9.98 -3.91 14.51
CA MET A 369 10.87 -4.97 14.98
C MET A 369 11.35 -4.70 16.41
N ARG A 370 11.69 -3.43 16.74
CA ARG A 370 12.05 -3.04 18.11
C ARG A 370 10.89 -3.21 19.08
N VAL A 371 9.65 -2.92 18.68
CA VAL A 371 8.45 -3.19 19.49
C VAL A 371 8.29 -4.68 19.77
N VAL A 372 8.45 -5.54 18.74
CA VAL A 372 8.38 -7.00 18.91
C VAL A 372 9.45 -7.48 19.88
N ILE A 373 10.71 -7.09 19.66
CA ILE A 373 11.84 -7.46 20.53
C ILE A 373 11.59 -7.00 21.97
N ALA A 374 11.22 -5.73 22.17
CA ALA A 374 10.92 -5.20 23.49
C ALA A 374 9.80 -6.00 24.16
N SER A 375 8.73 -6.33 23.44
CA SER A 375 7.59 -7.07 24.00
C SER A 375 7.94 -8.50 24.47
N HIS A 376 8.95 -9.13 23.88
CA HIS A 376 9.47 -10.42 24.35
C HIS A 376 10.38 -10.27 25.58
N ILE A 377 11.11 -9.15 25.70
CA ILE A 377 12.04 -8.90 26.82
C ILE A 377 11.30 -8.40 28.07
N ILE A 378 10.46 -7.39 27.92
CA ILE A 378 9.80 -6.70 29.05
C ILE A 378 8.31 -7.06 29.20
N GLY A 379 7.79 -7.92 28.32
CA GLY A 379 6.37 -8.25 28.27
C GLY A 379 5.53 -7.21 27.53
N ARG A 380 4.22 -7.48 27.42
CA ARG A 380 3.26 -6.53 26.84
C ARG A 380 2.80 -5.55 27.92
N PRO A 381 2.51 -4.28 27.56
CA PRO A 381 1.92 -3.35 28.51
C PRO A 381 0.63 -3.96 29.10
N PRO A 382 0.37 -3.75 30.40
CA PRO A 382 -0.85 -4.24 31.02
C PRO A 382 -2.04 -3.69 30.24
N LYS A 383 -3.02 -4.56 29.95
CA LYS A 383 -4.28 -4.10 29.39
C LYS A 383 -4.88 -3.14 30.40
N SER A 384 -5.07 -1.89 30.00
CA SER A 384 -5.90 -0.96 30.74
C SER A 384 -7.24 -1.64 31.06
N ASN A 385 -7.63 -1.68 32.33
CA ASN A 385 -8.97 -2.14 32.75
C ASN A 385 -10.08 -1.22 32.22
N LYS A 386 -9.75 -0.04 31.68
CA LYS A 386 -10.65 0.64 30.75
C LYS A 386 -10.60 -0.15 29.45
N SER A 387 -11.64 -0.94 29.20
CA SER A 387 -11.92 -1.45 27.87
C SER A 387 -12.14 -0.26 26.95
N VAL A 388 -11.05 0.28 26.40
CA VAL A 388 -11.12 1.09 25.20
C VAL A 388 -11.54 0.11 24.11
N LYS A 389 -12.85 -0.18 24.03
CA LYS A 389 -13.43 -0.65 22.79
C LYS A 389 -13.08 0.48 21.84
N SER A 390 -12.11 0.21 20.97
CA SER A 390 -11.67 1.16 19.95
C SER A 390 -12.92 1.73 19.32
N ALA A 391 -13.26 2.98 19.68
CA ALA A 391 -14.33 3.70 19.04
C ALA A 391 -14.06 3.52 17.55
N VAL A 392 -15.10 3.19 16.77
CA VAL A 392 -14.99 3.25 15.32
C VAL A 392 -14.73 4.72 15.03
N ILE A 393 -13.44 5.12 15.03
CA ILE A 393 -13.03 6.45 14.62
C ILE A 393 -13.42 6.47 13.15
N GLN A 394 -14.58 7.06 12.85
CA GLN A 394 -14.96 7.34 11.48
C GLN A 394 -13.88 8.26 10.92
N ARG A 395 -12.92 7.67 10.20
CA ARG A 395 -11.77 8.39 9.69
C ARG A 395 -12.29 9.44 8.71
N LYS A 396 -12.01 10.71 9.03
CA LYS A 396 -12.46 11.86 8.23
C LYS A 396 -11.83 11.77 6.84
N SER A 397 -12.60 12.18 5.81
CA SER A 397 -12.10 12.22 4.42
C SER A 397 -10.81 13.05 4.34
N VAL A 398 -9.86 12.63 3.49
CA VAL A 398 -8.58 13.33 3.28
C VAL A 398 -8.80 14.79 2.88
N THR A 399 -9.91 15.05 2.18
CA THR A 399 -10.30 16.38 1.71
C THR A 399 -11.28 17.11 2.63
N GLY A 400 -11.53 16.59 3.84
CA GLY A 400 -12.51 17.10 4.81
C GLY A 400 -13.96 16.73 4.44
N ASP A 401 -14.93 17.37 5.08
CA ASP A 401 -16.36 17.10 4.90
C ASP A 401 -16.86 17.56 3.53
N ARG A 402 -17.30 16.61 2.71
CA ARG A 402 -17.73 16.84 1.32
C ARG A 402 -19.22 16.51 1.19
N LYS A 403 -19.90 17.12 0.21
CA LYS A 403 -21.33 16.83 -0.06
C LYS A 403 -21.61 15.37 -0.39
N ARG A 404 -20.69 14.69 -1.08
CA ARG A 404 -20.78 13.26 -1.46
C ARG A 404 -22.07 12.90 -2.22
N THR A 405 -22.59 13.82 -3.03
CA THR A 405 -23.76 13.54 -3.88
C THR A 405 -23.28 12.79 -5.13
N ILE A 406 -23.60 11.49 -5.22
CA ILE A 406 -23.21 10.65 -6.35
C ILE A 406 -24.46 10.37 -7.21
N PHE A 407 -24.44 10.81 -8.46
CA PHE A 407 -25.49 10.56 -9.43
C PHE A 407 -25.27 9.17 -10.03
N LYS A 408 -25.97 8.17 -9.48
CA LYS A 408 -25.86 6.75 -9.88
C LYS A 408 -27.02 6.28 -10.77
N ASP A 409 -28.18 6.88 -10.59
CA ASP A 409 -29.43 6.46 -11.24
C ASP A 409 -29.72 7.31 -12.48
N GLY A 410 -30.53 6.78 -13.39
CA GLY A 410 -30.89 7.42 -14.65
C GLY A 410 -29.86 7.24 -15.76
N THR A 411 -30.16 7.84 -16.92
CA THR A 411 -29.29 7.86 -18.10
C THR A 411 -28.08 8.77 -17.87
N ALA A 412 -26.99 8.54 -18.60
CA ALA A 412 -25.80 9.39 -18.59
C ALA A 412 -26.11 10.89 -18.77
N LYS A 413 -27.11 11.21 -19.60
CA LYS A 413 -27.56 12.58 -19.83
C LYS A 413 -28.24 13.18 -18.59
N GLU A 414 -29.13 12.45 -17.94
CA GLU A 414 -29.80 12.91 -16.71
C GLU A 414 -28.79 13.15 -15.58
N GLN A 415 -27.78 12.28 -15.46
CA GLN A 415 -26.69 12.45 -14.50
C GLN A 415 -25.87 13.72 -14.78
N VAL A 416 -25.54 13.98 -16.04
CA VAL A 416 -24.83 15.20 -16.46
C VAL A 416 -25.66 16.46 -16.22
N ASP A 417 -26.94 16.44 -16.57
CA ASP A 417 -27.86 17.56 -16.37
C ASP A 417 -28.01 17.88 -14.88
N ALA A 418 -28.11 16.86 -14.02
CA ALA A 418 -28.15 17.02 -12.57
C ALA A 418 -26.84 17.61 -12.00
N LEU A 419 -25.68 17.15 -12.48
CA LEU A 419 -24.38 17.70 -12.10
C LEU A 419 -24.27 19.19 -12.48
N VAL A 420 -24.63 19.55 -13.71
CA VAL A 420 -24.56 20.94 -14.19
C VAL A 420 -25.53 21.84 -13.43
N ALA A 421 -26.74 21.36 -13.14
CA ALA A 421 -27.70 22.07 -12.31
C ALA A 421 -27.17 22.31 -10.88
N ALA A 422 -26.52 21.32 -10.27
CA ALA A 422 -25.91 21.43 -8.95
C ALA A 422 -24.74 22.43 -8.92
N LEU A 423 -23.88 22.42 -9.94
CA LEU A 423 -22.77 23.39 -10.06
C LEU A 423 -23.30 24.82 -10.27
N LYS A 424 -24.33 25.01 -11.09
CA LYS A 424 -24.98 26.33 -11.25
C LYS A 424 -25.63 26.80 -9.95
N LYS A 425 -26.28 25.90 -9.20
CA LYS A 425 -26.85 26.18 -7.87
C LYS A 425 -25.78 26.62 -6.87
N ASP A 426 -24.57 26.05 -6.96
CA ASP A 426 -23.42 26.43 -6.15
C ASP A 426 -22.75 27.74 -6.61
N GLY A 427 -23.24 28.39 -7.68
CA GLY A 427 -22.78 29.69 -8.16
C GLY A 427 -21.64 29.62 -9.19
N TYR A 428 -21.40 28.46 -9.81
CA TYR A 428 -20.40 28.35 -10.87
C TYR A 428 -20.92 28.95 -12.19
N ASP A 429 -20.24 30.01 -12.66
CA ASP A 429 -20.48 30.63 -13.96
C ASP A 429 -19.48 30.12 -15.00
N PHE A 430 -19.97 29.38 -16.00
CA PHE A 430 -19.15 28.82 -17.06
C PHE A 430 -18.95 29.77 -18.26
N THR A 431 -19.42 31.02 -18.23
CA THR A 431 -19.27 31.97 -19.35
C THR A 431 -17.87 32.61 -19.46
N VAL A 432 -17.03 32.46 -18.43
CA VAL A 432 -15.63 32.91 -18.39
C VAL A 432 -14.65 31.81 -18.77
N GLY A 433 -13.53 32.18 -19.40
CA GLY A 433 -12.51 31.26 -19.90
C GLY A 433 -11.17 31.47 -19.19
N ILE A 434 -10.48 30.36 -18.90
CA ILE A 434 -9.12 30.34 -18.35
C ILE A 434 -8.20 29.71 -19.40
N PRO A 435 -7.02 30.27 -19.70
CA PRO A 435 -6.04 29.63 -20.58
C PRO A 435 -5.69 28.22 -20.09
N LEU A 436 -5.67 27.26 -21.00
CA LEU A 436 -5.48 25.83 -20.68
C LEU A 436 -4.15 25.57 -19.95
N ASP A 437 -3.15 26.39 -20.22
CA ASP A 437 -1.79 26.33 -19.69
C ASP A 437 -1.56 27.19 -18.45
N THR A 438 -2.59 27.87 -17.92
CA THR A 438 -2.50 28.62 -16.66
C THR A 438 -1.88 27.74 -15.57
N PRO A 439 -0.89 28.21 -14.80
CA PRO A 439 -0.31 27.44 -13.71
C PRO A 439 -1.39 26.96 -12.73
N ILE A 440 -1.38 25.68 -12.37
CA ILE A 440 -2.40 25.04 -11.51
C ILE A 440 -2.66 25.85 -10.22
N GLN A 441 -1.61 26.41 -9.63
CA GLN A 441 -1.68 27.18 -8.38
C GLN A 441 -2.42 28.52 -8.52
N LEU A 442 -2.41 29.09 -9.73
CA LEU A 442 -3.06 30.37 -10.06
C LEU A 442 -4.43 30.17 -10.70
N SER A 443 -4.76 28.94 -11.07
CA SER A 443 -6.01 28.64 -11.77
C SER A 443 -7.18 28.58 -10.80
N GLU A 444 -8.28 29.24 -11.16
CA GLU A 444 -9.54 29.12 -10.42
C GLU A 444 -10.16 27.73 -10.60
N ARG A 445 -9.99 27.11 -11.78
CA ARG A 445 -10.63 25.85 -12.16
C ARG A 445 -9.66 24.94 -12.89
N VAL A 446 -9.68 23.66 -12.55
CA VAL A 446 -8.85 22.65 -13.20
C VAL A 446 -9.71 21.48 -13.62
N VAL A 447 -9.58 21.06 -14.89
CA VAL A 447 -10.02 19.75 -15.35
C VAL A 447 -8.79 18.85 -15.41
N SER A 448 -8.82 17.74 -14.69
CA SER A 448 -7.68 16.88 -14.49
C SER A 448 -7.90 15.48 -15.04
N ALA A 449 -6.97 15.03 -15.88
CA ALA A 449 -6.98 13.70 -16.47
C ALA A 449 -6.33 12.64 -15.55
N GLY A 450 -7.05 11.55 -15.32
CA GLY A 450 -6.54 10.32 -14.73
C GLY A 450 -6.29 9.24 -15.77
N LYS A 451 -5.65 8.14 -15.36
CA LYS A 451 -5.42 6.99 -16.26
C LYS A 451 -6.70 6.39 -16.81
N GLY A 452 -7.84 6.58 -16.12
CA GLY A 452 -9.15 6.14 -16.61
C GLY A 452 -9.53 6.74 -17.97
N ILE A 453 -8.87 7.81 -18.42
CA ILE A 453 -9.08 8.40 -19.75
C ILE A 453 -8.63 7.47 -20.90
N GLY A 454 -7.75 6.49 -20.64
CA GLY A 454 -7.25 5.56 -21.64
C GLY A 454 -6.19 6.16 -22.56
N ASP A 455 -6.37 6.02 -23.88
CA ASP A 455 -5.41 6.43 -24.90
C ASP A 455 -5.16 7.94 -24.93
N LYS A 456 -3.95 8.35 -25.37
CA LYS A 456 -3.57 9.77 -25.50
C LYS A 456 -4.55 10.59 -26.34
N LYS A 457 -5.19 10.00 -27.36
CA LYS A 457 -6.19 10.68 -28.20
C LYS A 457 -7.39 11.20 -27.39
N ASN A 458 -7.74 10.52 -26.29
CA ASN A 458 -8.86 10.91 -25.44
C ASN A 458 -8.54 12.14 -24.57
N MET A 459 -7.28 12.61 -24.51
CA MET A 459 -6.94 13.90 -23.93
C MET A 459 -7.66 15.05 -24.63
N LYS A 460 -8.08 14.88 -25.89
CA LYS A 460 -8.89 15.88 -26.60
C LYS A 460 -10.21 16.17 -25.86
N LEU A 461 -10.84 15.16 -25.28
CA LEU A 461 -12.05 15.33 -24.45
C LEU A 461 -11.75 16.16 -23.19
N ILE A 462 -10.57 16.00 -22.61
CA ILE A 462 -10.14 16.77 -21.44
C ILE A 462 -9.87 18.22 -21.81
N GLU A 463 -9.19 18.46 -22.94
CA GLU A 463 -8.97 19.82 -23.47
C GLU A 463 -10.28 20.53 -23.77
N ASP A 464 -11.21 19.85 -24.44
CA ASP A 464 -12.48 20.42 -24.83
C ASP A 464 -13.38 20.67 -23.61
N LEU A 465 -13.35 19.78 -22.62
CA LEU A 465 -14.03 20.00 -21.34
C LEU A 465 -13.39 21.16 -20.56
N ALA A 466 -12.06 21.24 -20.50
CA ALA A 466 -11.36 22.35 -19.84
C ALA A 466 -11.72 23.69 -20.48
N LYS A 467 -11.75 23.75 -21.82
CA LYS A 467 -12.16 24.94 -22.57
C LYS A 467 -13.61 25.36 -22.25
N ASN A 468 -14.54 24.41 -22.22
CA ASN A 468 -15.95 24.70 -21.94
C ASN A 468 -16.24 24.99 -20.47
N ALA A 469 -15.50 24.37 -19.54
CA ALA A 469 -15.59 24.65 -18.11
C ALA A 469 -14.89 25.98 -17.70
N GLY A 470 -14.13 26.59 -18.62
CA GLY A 470 -13.31 27.74 -18.32
C GLY A 470 -12.22 27.39 -17.31
N ALA A 471 -11.44 26.34 -17.60
CA ALA A 471 -10.49 25.73 -16.68
C ALA A 471 -9.15 25.49 -17.35
N SER A 472 -8.09 25.41 -16.53
CA SER A 472 -6.79 24.91 -16.98
C SER A 472 -6.76 23.37 -16.96
N ILE A 473 -5.77 22.80 -17.65
CA ILE A 473 -5.56 21.35 -17.71
C ILE A 473 -4.61 20.93 -16.59
N GLY A 474 -5.04 19.96 -15.81
CA GLY A 474 -4.22 19.20 -14.87
C GLY A 474 -4.17 17.73 -15.22
N SER A 475 -3.41 16.97 -14.44
CA SER A 475 -3.43 15.52 -14.53
C SER A 475 -3.06 14.84 -13.20
N SER A 476 -3.34 13.56 -13.12
CA SER A 476 -2.71 12.67 -12.15
C SER A 476 -1.22 12.43 -12.46
N ARG A 477 -0.47 11.92 -11.48
CA ARG A 477 0.96 11.58 -11.61
C ARG A 477 1.23 10.64 -12.80
N PRO A 478 0.52 9.51 -12.95
CA PRO A 478 0.83 8.56 -14.03
C PRO A 478 0.60 9.15 -15.43
N VAL A 479 -0.36 10.07 -15.59
CA VAL A 479 -0.65 10.70 -16.89
C VAL A 479 0.49 11.64 -17.32
N ALA A 480 1.13 12.34 -16.38
CA ALA A 480 2.24 13.25 -16.68
C ALA A 480 3.61 12.57 -16.72
N GLU A 481 3.89 11.65 -15.80
CA GLU A 481 5.22 11.06 -15.61
C GLU A 481 5.41 9.78 -16.43
N THR A 482 4.47 8.85 -16.31
CA THR A 482 4.55 7.53 -16.95
C THR A 482 4.08 7.60 -18.40
N LEU A 483 2.86 8.08 -18.63
CA LEU A 483 2.23 8.14 -19.95
C LEU A 483 2.72 9.34 -20.78
N LYS A 484 3.23 10.38 -20.13
CA LYS A 484 3.74 11.61 -20.77
C LYS A 484 2.73 12.23 -21.73
N TYR A 485 1.44 12.20 -21.36
CA TYR A 485 0.38 12.81 -22.16
C TYR A 485 0.42 14.33 -22.05
N VAL A 486 0.81 14.83 -20.87
CA VAL A 486 1.00 16.25 -20.56
C VAL A 486 2.35 16.46 -19.87
N PRO A 487 2.92 17.68 -19.85
CA PRO A 487 4.15 17.96 -19.13
C PRO A 487 4.01 17.76 -17.61
N LEU A 488 5.12 17.46 -16.91
CA LEU A 488 5.16 17.25 -15.45
C LEU A 488 4.60 18.42 -14.64
N ASN A 489 4.67 19.65 -15.14
CA ASN A 489 4.10 20.81 -14.47
C ASN A 489 2.55 20.83 -14.41
N ARG A 490 1.88 19.89 -15.09
CA ARG A 490 0.43 19.69 -15.03
C ARG A 490 0.00 18.67 -13.96
N TYR A 491 0.94 17.90 -13.40
CA TYR A 491 0.63 16.94 -12.34
C TYR A 491 0.10 17.66 -11.10
N VAL A 492 -1.12 17.31 -10.70
CA VAL A 492 -1.75 17.76 -9.45
C VAL A 492 -1.59 16.70 -8.36
N GLY A 493 -0.96 17.07 -7.25
CA GLY A 493 -0.68 16.18 -6.11
C GLY A 493 0.37 16.77 -5.19
N MET A 494 0.58 16.16 -4.02
CA MET A 494 1.58 16.63 -3.04
C MET A 494 2.99 16.81 -3.61
N SER A 495 3.44 15.88 -4.45
CA SER A 495 4.77 15.92 -5.08
C SER A 495 4.78 16.71 -6.40
N GLY A 496 3.61 17.21 -6.83
CA GLY A 496 3.43 18.03 -8.01
C GLY A 496 2.93 19.42 -7.64
N GLN A 497 1.90 19.88 -8.32
CA GLN A 497 1.23 21.15 -8.03
C GLN A 497 0.05 20.91 -7.08
N THR A 498 -0.11 21.75 -6.05
CA THR A 498 -1.33 21.75 -5.23
C THR A 498 -2.38 22.67 -5.85
N PHE A 499 -3.64 22.24 -5.83
CA PHE A 499 -4.76 23.05 -6.31
C PHE A 499 -5.56 23.60 -5.14
N LYS A 500 -5.73 24.92 -5.13
CA LYS A 500 -6.48 25.67 -4.12
C LYS A 500 -7.61 26.51 -4.73
N GLY A 501 -7.92 26.33 -6.01
CA GLY A 501 -8.99 27.05 -6.69
C GLY A 501 -10.39 26.59 -6.27
N ASN A 502 -11.40 27.06 -6.99
CA ASN A 502 -12.80 26.80 -6.68
C ASN A 502 -13.24 25.42 -7.18
N LEU A 503 -13.03 25.12 -8.46
CA LEU A 503 -13.59 23.90 -9.08
C LEU A 503 -12.49 22.95 -9.55
N TYR A 504 -12.49 21.73 -9.01
CA TYR A 504 -11.65 20.64 -9.49
C TYR A 504 -12.51 19.54 -10.12
N ILE A 505 -12.36 19.30 -11.42
CA ILE A 505 -13.05 18.21 -12.12
C ILE A 505 -12.06 17.10 -12.40
N ALA A 506 -12.23 15.96 -11.74
CA ALA A 506 -11.36 14.80 -11.83
C ALA A 506 -11.97 13.74 -12.76
N CYS A 507 -11.37 13.56 -13.93
CA CYS A 507 -11.86 12.65 -14.97
C CYS A 507 -10.99 11.38 -15.00
N GLY A 508 -11.51 10.24 -14.54
CA GLY A 508 -10.81 8.96 -14.56
C GLY A 508 -9.67 8.85 -13.54
N ILE A 509 -9.72 9.66 -12.47
CA ILE A 509 -8.76 9.63 -11.37
C ILE A 509 -9.31 8.72 -10.26
N SER A 510 -8.53 7.75 -9.78
CA SER A 510 -8.95 6.84 -8.70
C SER A 510 -9.00 7.54 -7.33
N GLY A 511 -8.05 8.43 -7.04
CA GLY A 511 -7.95 9.14 -5.77
C GLY A 511 -6.85 8.64 -4.85
N ALA A 512 -5.66 8.34 -5.38
CA ALA A 512 -4.48 8.06 -4.56
C ALA A 512 -4.25 9.16 -3.50
N SER A 513 -3.83 8.80 -2.29
CA SER A 513 -3.71 9.71 -1.13
C SER A 513 -2.91 11.00 -1.44
N GLN A 514 -1.80 10.89 -2.20
CA GLN A 514 -1.00 12.04 -2.61
C GLN A 514 -1.77 13.04 -3.50
N HIS A 515 -2.64 12.53 -4.37
CA HIS A 515 -3.48 13.36 -5.22
C HIS A 515 -4.55 14.07 -4.40
N LEU A 516 -5.25 13.33 -3.54
CA LEU A 516 -6.29 13.86 -2.65
C LEU A 516 -5.76 14.97 -1.74
N LYS A 517 -4.57 14.77 -1.15
CA LYS A 517 -3.89 15.80 -0.35
C LYS A 517 -3.54 17.04 -1.17
N GLY A 518 -3.20 16.88 -2.46
CA GLY A 518 -2.93 17.98 -3.38
C GLY A 518 -4.16 18.84 -3.73
N ILE A 519 -5.37 18.29 -3.60
CA ILE A 519 -6.65 18.99 -3.87
C ILE A 519 -7.46 19.25 -2.61
N LYS A 520 -6.90 19.03 -1.41
CA LYS A 520 -7.59 19.18 -0.12
C LYS A 520 -8.30 20.53 0.04
N ASN A 521 -7.69 21.60 -0.49
CA ASN A 521 -8.17 22.97 -0.38
C ASN A 521 -9.02 23.44 -1.57
N ALA A 522 -9.35 22.54 -2.50
CA ALA A 522 -10.36 22.79 -3.52
C ALA A 522 -11.72 23.08 -2.87
N THR A 523 -12.43 24.11 -3.34
CA THR A 523 -13.76 24.45 -2.82
C THR A 523 -14.75 23.35 -3.14
N THR A 524 -14.83 22.95 -4.41
CA THR A 524 -15.68 21.87 -4.93
C THR A 524 -14.85 20.88 -5.72
N ILE A 525 -15.05 19.59 -5.44
CA ILE A 525 -14.44 18.48 -6.19
C ILE A 525 -15.54 17.71 -6.90
N VAL A 526 -15.42 17.57 -8.21
CA VAL A 526 -16.26 16.72 -9.06
C VAL A 526 -15.45 15.50 -9.46
N ALA A 527 -16.01 14.30 -9.31
CA ALA A 527 -15.36 13.05 -9.70
C ALA A 527 -16.17 12.29 -10.76
N ILE A 528 -15.54 11.93 -11.87
CA ILE A 528 -16.14 11.11 -12.92
C ILE A 528 -15.27 9.86 -13.09
N ASN A 529 -15.79 8.69 -12.75
CA ASN A 529 -15.01 7.45 -12.82
C ASN A 529 -15.93 6.24 -13.04
N LYS A 530 -15.51 5.29 -13.88
CA LYS A 530 -16.24 4.03 -14.08
C LYS A 530 -16.25 3.13 -12.83
N ASN A 531 -15.21 3.21 -11.99
CA ASN A 531 -15.12 2.41 -10.77
C ASN A 531 -15.84 3.15 -9.62
N GLY A 532 -17.07 2.75 -9.30
CA GLY A 532 -17.87 3.33 -8.21
C GLY A 532 -17.23 3.26 -6.82
N ASN A 533 -16.24 2.38 -6.61
CA ASN A 533 -15.50 2.25 -5.35
C ASN A 533 -14.19 3.06 -5.33
N ALA A 534 -13.92 3.85 -6.37
CA ALA A 534 -12.72 4.70 -6.42
C ALA A 534 -12.65 5.62 -5.18
N PRO A 535 -11.51 5.68 -4.45
CA PRO A 535 -11.34 6.50 -3.26
C PRO A 535 -11.74 7.98 -3.41
N ILE A 536 -11.67 8.52 -4.63
CA ILE A 536 -12.06 9.88 -4.95
C ILE A 536 -13.53 10.17 -4.64
N PHE A 537 -14.44 9.19 -4.75
CA PHE A 537 -15.86 9.40 -4.45
C PHE A 537 -16.14 9.66 -2.97
N LYS A 538 -15.33 9.10 -2.07
CA LYS A 538 -15.38 9.43 -0.62
C LYS A 538 -14.88 10.86 -0.32
N ASN A 539 -14.22 11.50 -1.30
CA ASN A 539 -13.49 12.76 -1.19
C ASN A 539 -14.00 13.83 -2.18
N CYS A 540 -15.14 13.62 -2.84
CA CYS A 540 -15.74 14.57 -3.78
C CYS A 540 -17.04 15.17 -3.26
N ASP A 541 -17.39 16.35 -3.75
CA ASP A 541 -18.66 17.00 -3.49
C ASP A 541 -19.75 16.42 -4.42
N TYR A 542 -19.42 16.25 -5.70
CA TYR A 542 -20.30 15.63 -6.70
C TYR A 542 -19.58 14.51 -7.43
N GLY A 543 -20.31 13.46 -7.80
CA GLY A 543 -19.73 12.38 -8.59
C GLY A 543 -20.68 11.74 -9.59
N ILE A 544 -20.14 11.23 -10.69
CA ILE A 544 -20.83 10.38 -11.66
C ILE A 544 -20.06 9.07 -11.79
N VAL A 545 -20.76 7.94 -11.60
CA VAL A 545 -20.22 6.60 -11.86
C VAL A 545 -20.62 6.17 -13.26
N GLY A 546 -19.69 6.23 -14.22
CA GLY A 546 -20.01 5.95 -15.61
C GLY A 546 -18.79 5.96 -16.54
N ASP A 547 -19.00 5.57 -17.79
CA ASP A 547 -17.95 5.59 -18.81
C ASP A 547 -17.61 7.04 -19.20
N LEU A 548 -16.32 7.38 -19.16
CA LEU A 548 -15.82 8.70 -19.56
C LEU A 548 -16.10 9.01 -21.03
N ALA A 549 -16.12 7.99 -21.90
CA ALA A 549 -16.41 8.18 -23.33
C ALA A 549 -17.87 8.61 -23.57
N GLU A 550 -18.78 8.30 -22.65
CA GLU A 550 -20.19 8.68 -22.72
C GLU A 550 -20.45 10.00 -21.96
N ILE A 551 -19.91 10.11 -20.74
CA ILE A 551 -20.16 11.25 -19.85
C ILE A 551 -19.47 12.54 -20.34
N LEU A 552 -18.21 12.47 -20.79
CA LEU A 552 -17.46 13.68 -21.13
C LEU A 552 -18.05 14.45 -22.33
N PRO A 553 -18.44 13.82 -23.46
CA PRO A 553 -19.09 14.54 -24.55
C PRO A 553 -20.39 15.26 -24.16
N LEU A 554 -21.21 14.61 -23.33
CA LEU A 554 -22.45 15.19 -22.82
C LEU A 554 -22.17 16.40 -21.91
N LEU A 555 -21.19 16.27 -21.01
CA LEU A 555 -20.78 17.35 -20.13
C LEU A 555 -20.17 18.53 -20.88
N ILE A 556 -19.34 18.27 -21.90
CA ILE A 556 -18.79 19.30 -22.80
C ILE A 556 -19.93 20.11 -23.42
N LYS A 557 -20.93 19.43 -23.99
CA LYS A 557 -22.09 20.08 -24.62
C LYS A 557 -22.93 20.87 -23.61
N ALA A 558 -23.10 20.38 -22.39
CA ALA A 558 -23.89 21.05 -21.35
C ALA A 558 -23.20 22.30 -20.76
N LEU A 559 -21.87 22.38 -20.84
CA LEU A 559 -21.06 23.52 -20.39
C LEU A 559 -20.68 24.50 -21.52
N ASP A 560 -21.06 24.21 -22.76
CA ASP A 560 -20.83 25.11 -23.89
C ASP A 560 -21.74 26.34 -23.77
N THR A 561 -21.12 27.51 -23.67
CA THR A 561 -21.80 28.81 -23.60
C THR A 561 -21.37 29.71 -24.77
N GLY A 562 -20.77 29.14 -25.82
CA GLY A 562 -20.16 29.88 -26.92
C GLY A 562 -18.85 30.58 -26.53
N LYS A 563 -18.61 31.77 -27.08
CA LYS A 563 -17.37 32.53 -26.87
C LYS A 563 -17.24 32.94 -25.39
N LYS A 564 -16.19 32.45 -24.73
CA LYS A 564 -15.90 32.77 -23.32
C LYS A 564 -15.30 34.18 -23.18
N LYS A 565 -15.64 34.86 -22.08
CA LYS A 565 -15.01 36.13 -21.67
C LYS A 565 -13.69 35.86 -20.94
N ASP A 566 -12.80 36.84 -20.88
CA ASP A 566 -11.59 36.72 -20.08
C ASP A 566 -11.93 36.58 -18.59
N ALA A 567 -11.26 35.64 -17.92
CA ALA A 567 -11.49 35.42 -16.49
C ALA A 567 -10.99 36.61 -15.65
N PRO A 568 -11.82 37.14 -14.72
CA PRO A 568 -11.36 38.10 -13.73
C PRO A 568 -10.36 37.43 -12.76
N PRO A 569 -9.63 38.21 -11.93
CA PRO A 569 -8.79 37.65 -10.88
C PRO A 569 -9.57 36.68 -9.97
N MET A 570 -8.95 35.55 -9.63
CA MET A 570 -9.58 34.48 -8.83
C MET A 570 -10.16 35.02 -7.51
N LYS A 571 -11.48 34.92 -7.36
CA LYS A 571 -12.16 35.14 -6.08
C LYS A 571 -12.50 33.79 -5.46
N LYS A 572 -11.91 33.49 -4.30
CA LYS A 572 -12.13 32.22 -3.61
C LYS A 572 -13.57 32.12 -3.11
N MET A 573 -14.28 31.09 -3.53
CA MET A 573 -15.64 30.77 -3.07
C MET A 573 -15.57 30.12 -1.69
N LYS A 574 -16.55 30.45 -0.83
CA LYS A 574 -16.72 29.77 0.46
C LYS A 574 -17.21 28.34 0.20
N ARG A 575 -16.57 27.36 0.81
CA ARG A 575 -17.00 25.97 0.71
C ARG A 575 -18.37 25.83 1.38
N SER A 576 -19.36 25.37 0.61
CA SER A 576 -20.65 24.97 1.15
C SER A 576 -20.43 23.81 2.13
N LYS A 577 -20.79 24.01 3.40
CA LYS A 577 -20.84 22.89 4.35
C LYS A 577 -22.03 22.02 3.94
N PRO A 578 -21.92 20.68 3.99
CA PRO A 578 -23.11 19.84 3.92
C PRO A 578 -24.12 20.36 4.96
N GLU A 579 -25.39 20.50 4.58
CA GLU A 579 -26.44 20.69 5.57
C GLU A 579 -26.37 19.48 6.51
N LYS A 580 -26.05 19.71 7.79
CA LYS A 580 -26.26 18.68 8.81
C LYS A 580 -27.77 18.46 8.80
N LEU A 581 -28.22 17.32 8.28
CA LEU A 581 -29.60 16.89 8.48
C LEU A 581 -29.86 16.95 9.97
N ALA A 582 -30.97 17.60 10.37
CA ALA A 582 -31.38 17.59 11.75
C ALA A 582 -31.43 16.12 12.18
N PRO A 583 -30.68 15.72 13.22
CA PRO A 583 -30.81 14.38 13.75
C PRO A 583 -32.26 14.16 14.16
N ASN A 584 -32.75 12.92 14.05
CA ASN A 584 -34.10 12.55 14.51
C ASN A 584 -34.22 12.57 16.05
N TYR A 585 -33.29 13.22 16.74
CA TYR A 585 -33.18 13.36 18.18
C TYR A 585 -32.81 14.80 18.54
N LYS A 586 -33.17 15.24 19.74
CA LYS A 586 -32.81 16.55 20.27
C LYS A 586 -31.29 16.68 20.44
N LEU A 587 -30.70 17.76 19.93
CA LEU A 587 -29.25 17.99 20.00
C LEU A 587 -28.90 18.65 21.32
N TYR A 588 -28.00 18.03 22.09
CA TYR A 588 -27.45 18.60 23.32
C TYR A 588 -25.96 18.86 23.15
N VAL A 589 -25.52 20.07 23.49
CA VAL A 589 -24.13 20.50 23.31
C VAL A 589 -23.56 20.98 24.63
N CYS A 590 -22.37 20.48 24.95
CA CYS A 590 -21.62 20.93 26.11
C CYS A 590 -21.27 22.41 25.97
N ASN A 591 -21.70 23.24 26.92
CA ASN A 591 -21.42 24.68 26.90
C ASN A 591 -19.93 24.99 27.09
N GLY A 592 -19.18 24.11 27.77
CA GLY A 592 -17.74 24.25 27.97
C GLY A 592 -16.88 24.06 26.71
N CYS A 593 -17.05 22.96 25.96
CA CYS A 593 -16.15 22.60 24.85
C CYS A 593 -16.83 22.44 23.48
N GLY A 594 -18.16 22.52 23.41
CA GLY A 594 -18.91 22.32 22.17
C GLY A 594 -19.06 20.86 21.74
N TYR A 595 -18.81 19.89 22.63
CA TYR A 595 -19.09 18.47 22.38
C TYR A 595 -20.58 18.25 22.14
N GLU A 596 -20.93 17.61 21.01
CA GLU A 596 -22.29 17.26 20.62
C GLU A 596 -22.59 15.82 21.08
N TYR A 597 -23.55 15.63 22.01
CA TYR A 597 -23.96 14.29 22.40
C TYR A 597 -24.77 13.62 21.28
N ASN A 598 -24.37 12.41 20.90
CA ASN A 598 -25.07 11.60 19.90
C ASN A 598 -25.66 10.34 20.55
N PRO A 599 -26.98 10.26 20.76
CA PRO A 599 -27.63 9.10 21.35
C PRO A 599 -27.43 7.83 20.54
N MET A 600 -27.23 7.88 19.21
CA MET A 600 -26.95 6.68 18.41
C MET A 600 -25.58 6.06 18.70
N VAL A 601 -24.68 6.83 19.31
CA VAL A 601 -23.34 6.41 19.72
C VAL A 601 -23.27 6.18 21.23
N GLY A 602 -24.03 6.96 22.00
CA GLY A 602 -23.95 6.99 23.47
C GLY A 602 -22.66 7.64 23.95
N ASP A 603 -22.31 7.36 25.20
CA ASP A 603 -20.99 7.61 25.79
C ASP A 603 -20.61 6.41 26.64
N LEU A 604 -20.06 5.40 25.99
CA LEU A 604 -19.68 4.15 26.61
C LEU A 604 -18.58 4.31 27.68
N GLU A 605 -17.78 5.39 27.65
CA GLU A 605 -16.80 5.68 28.71
C GLU A 605 -17.47 6.21 29.97
N GLY A 606 -18.58 6.94 29.81
CA GLY A 606 -19.49 7.37 30.88
C GLY A 606 -20.63 6.39 31.20
N GLU A 607 -20.53 5.12 30.77
CA GLU A 607 -21.54 4.07 30.97
C GLU A 607 -22.92 4.36 30.34
N ILE A 608 -22.93 5.09 29.22
CA ILE A 608 -24.14 5.43 28.46
C ILE A 608 -24.21 4.61 27.17
N ASP A 609 -25.15 3.67 27.11
CA ASP A 609 -25.32 2.78 25.96
C ASP A 609 -25.81 3.53 24.69
N PRO A 610 -25.39 3.08 23.49
CA PRO A 610 -25.99 3.51 22.23
C PRO A 610 -27.52 3.32 22.25
N GLY A 611 -28.24 4.36 21.84
CA GLY A 611 -29.70 4.48 21.90
C GLY A 611 -30.21 5.32 23.09
N THR A 612 -29.35 5.66 24.06
CA THR A 612 -29.78 6.42 25.25
C THR A 612 -30.01 7.88 24.93
N GLU A 613 -31.26 8.36 25.02
CA GLU A 613 -31.58 9.78 24.89
C GLU A 613 -30.91 10.62 26.01
N PHE A 614 -30.50 11.85 25.69
CA PHE A 614 -29.77 12.72 26.65
C PHE A 614 -30.50 12.92 27.98
N LYS A 615 -31.83 12.99 27.95
CA LYS A 615 -32.67 13.12 29.15
C LYS A 615 -32.58 11.91 30.10
N ASN A 616 -32.20 10.74 29.58
CA ASN A 616 -32.11 9.47 30.30
C ASN A 616 -30.68 9.16 30.77
N ILE A 617 -29.71 10.04 30.49
CA ILE A 617 -28.35 9.94 31.03
C ILE A 617 -28.39 10.23 32.55
N PRO A 618 -27.63 9.54 33.41
CA PRO A 618 -27.49 9.87 34.83
C PRO A 618 -26.96 11.30 35.06
N ASP A 619 -27.34 11.94 36.15
CA ASP A 619 -26.93 13.32 36.42
C ASP A 619 -25.45 13.45 36.79
N GLU A 620 -24.83 12.35 37.23
CA GLU A 620 -23.40 12.24 37.54
C GLU A 620 -22.51 12.11 36.29
N TRP A 621 -23.12 11.96 35.11
CA TRP A 621 -22.39 11.90 33.84
C TRP A 621 -21.75 13.26 33.51
N THR A 622 -20.53 13.21 32.97
CA THR A 622 -19.75 14.40 32.61
C THR A 622 -19.32 14.34 31.15
N CYS A 623 -19.12 15.50 30.55
CA CYS A 623 -18.69 15.65 29.17
C CYS A 623 -17.36 14.88 28.94
N PRO A 624 -17.29 13.95 27.98
CA PRO A 624 -16.09 13.14 27.76
C PRO A 624 -14.88 13.95 27.25
N GLU A 625 -15.11 15.14 26.70
CA GLU A 625 -14.04 16.00 26.17
C GLU A 625 -13.44 16.95 27.21
N CYS A 626 -14.25 17.47 28.16
CA CYS A 626 -13.80 18.52 29.08
C CYS A 626 -14.21 18.32 30.55
N GLY A 627 -14.96 17.27 30.87
CA GLY A 627 -15.39 16.96 32.24
C GLY A 627 -16.49 17.87 32.80
N GLU A 628 -17.13 18.68 31.96
CA GLU A 628 -18.28 19.51 32.37
C GLU A 628 -19.45 18.63 32.82
N GLU A 629 -20.15 19.01 33.89
CA GLU A 629 -21.33 18.28 34.34
C GLU A 629 -22.45 18.26 33.29
N LYS A 630 -23.32 17.25 33.32
CA LYS A 630 -24.51 17.16 32.45
C LYS A 630 -25.37 18.44 32.48
N SER A 631 -25.43 19.11 33.62
CA SER A 631 -26.13 20.40 33.82
C SER A 631 -25.57 21.53 32.93
N GLY A 632 -24.32 21.42 32.51
CA GLY A 632 -23.64 22.34 31.59
C GLY A 632 -23.93 22.09 30.11
N PHE A 633 -24.81 21.14 29.76
CA PHE A 633 -25.26 20.96 28.37
C PHE A 633 -26.51 21.79 28.10
N ILE A 634 -26.53 22.40 26.92
CA ILE A 634 -27.67 23.15 26.42
C ILE A 634 -28.34 22.37 25.30
N GLU A 635 -29.67 22.32 25.33
CA GLU A 635 -30.45 21.86 24.18
C GLU A 635 -30.31 22.93 23.09
N LEU A 636 -29.74 22.56 21.95
CA LEU A 636 -29.72 23.42 20.77
C LEU A 636 -30.93 23.06 19.92
N GLU A 637 -31.84 24.02 19.76
CA GLU A 637 -32.77 23.98 18.65
C GLU A 637 -31.95 24.11 17.36
N PHE A 638 -32.05 23.11 16.49
CA PHE A 638 -31.45 23.20 15.16
C PHE A 638 -32.07 24.41 14.44
N PRO A 639 -31.29 25.46 14.12
CA PRO A 639 -31.82 26.52 13.28
C PRO A 639 -32.13 25.87 11.93
N TYR A 640 -33.35 26.06 11.42
CA TYR A 640 -33.91 25.48 10.19
C TYR A 640 -34.67 24.14 10.32
N ALA A 641 -35.46 23.95 11.39
CA ALA A 641 -36.68 23.15 11.29
C ALA A 641 -37.82 24.01 10.72
N GLN A 642 -37.80 24.26 9.40
CA GLN A 642 -38.97 24.64 8.59
C GLN A 642 -38.90 23.92 7.25
#